data_AF-A0A948Q891-F1
#
_entry.id   AF-A0A948Q891-F1
#
_cell.length_a   1.000
_cell.length_b   1.000
_cell.length_c   1.000
_cell.angle_alpha   90.00
_cell.angle_beta   90.00
_cell.angle_gamma   90.00
#
_symmetry.space_group_name_H-M   'P 1'
#
loop_
_entity.id
_entity.type
_entity.pdbx_description
1 polymer ?
#
loop_
_entity_poly.entity_id
_entity_poly.type
_entity_poly.pdbx_seq_one_letter_code
_entity_poly.pdbx_strand_id
1 'polypeptide(L)'
;DVRLAEDLMKELGGGVNLVRLRDQLFGGRGTATRGKQDEYRQADARIARIIAAHRGLLDEESALGELTADREAALRARTRLALLEQVQKRLDKAAEAELTRRELQAIPAGVEFVRPGDPEDLDRFRTEVAARLKEREGLRQELTQVEADLGACRLTEDPLPVLEPIRNDARTLRELGGKLDQAASQRSQALARLEEAGRDLPGGAIPAGRWEAIDAEAIRALVQYAGDLIQHRRSLAALDGLAGGDEGSGTAAVRIFMACGTGALVLGAAALLGFGLREAGLAGIVLGLSLWGGGLALRAQRRASRRRNREHFAAGRQAAEIAEQEARRKYTAACERLGLAADDADPALPLVLQTALEARRARADADRSLAECEGLETRRTALLAEVNARLAPLGAAACSTVAEVDSTVTALTREWERRQTLVEKRGEWSARLADCAAGLARREQEIDALLSRVLLQGDPDPAREVHRFASQLTRRKQLASTLLNLETVIADLDGEIERGRDLFPGEDPTALDPAALSARIERERELADGFAGISERIGSIRKSLELARRGHELQEALAARERAREDLLDVLDVQLLNQCGQLMLDRARRDHRQKTRPVALEQADRYLRSFTGQAYGLALFESGNEDPAFKAVRLDTGTHLSPAQLSAGTRVQLILAVRLGFLGSIGGHARPPLVLDDTLGSSDPVRFRAVALALGRLCAGGDRQVFYLCPRPGEAEAWSEVMQAEGMDAPRLIDLAAIRGRAESAGPLILRAMDAPGRTPPEPRGLTASEYGERLQVPGVDLRGDPGALPLFYILTDNLDRLRVLLLAGCTTVGRWASAREGVLAAGILDDDRASALEARIKVWRRFHGAWAVGRPPRVPLALIEKSPAVSGRFLDRVADLLASVEGDGTALLAGLRGGEVTRFQRANIDQLQDELESAGYLDDRPPLERDALLTAVLEGVGEEIRTGLLDMETVHRLVDRFLAHE
;
A
#
# COMPACT_ATOMS: atom_id res chain seq x y z
N ASP A 1 -7.17 6.62 -85.71
CA ASP A 1 -8.30 7.40 -85.16
C ASP A 1 -7.83 8.28 -84.01
N VAL A 2 -7.50 7.76 -82.81
CA VAL A 2 -6.96 8.58 -81.69
C VAL A 2 -5.77 9.46 -82.13
N ARG A 3 -4.68 8.89 -82.66
CA ARG A 3 -3.54 9.68 -83.19
C ARG A 3 -3.91 10.76 -84.20
N LEU A 4 -4.91 10.50 -85.05
CA LEU A 4 -5.37 11.48 -86.05
C LEU A 4 -6.06 12.68 -85.38
N ALA A 5 -6.77 12.43 -84.28
CA ALA A 5 -7.39 13.45 -83.46
C ALA A 5 -6.35 14.18 -82.58
N GLU A 6 -5.29 13.51 -82.12
CA GLU A 6 -4.13 14.13 -81.43
C GLU A 6 -3.36 15.09 -82.37
N ASP A 7 -3.04 14.66 -83.59
CA ASP A 7 -2.34 15.49 -84.57
C ASP A 7 -3.19 16.70 -85.00
N LEU A 8 -4.49 16.50 -85.28
CA LEU A 8 -5.42 17.60 -85.58
C LEU A 8 -5.62 18.56 -84.40
N MET A 9 -5.64 18.08 -83.15
CA MET A 9 -5.64 18.95 -81.96
C MET A 9 -4.38 19.80 -81.90
N LYS A 10 -3.22 19.23 -82.24
CA LYS A 10 -1.94 19.95 -82.22
C LYS A 10 -1.94 21.07 -83.26
N GLU A 11 -2.48 20.86 -84.45
CA GLU A 11 -2.70 21.92 -85.44
C GLU A 11 -3.71 22.97 -84.97
N LEU A 12 -4.87 22.55 -84.45
CA LEU A 12 -5.90 23.41 -83.84
C LEU A 12 -5.38 24.25 -82.65
N GLY A 13 -4.32 23.79 -81.97
CA GLY A 13 -3.61 24.50 -80.90
C GLY A 13 -2.43 25.36 -81.37
N GLY A 14 -2.28 25.59 -82.68
CA GLY A 14 -1.15 26.37 -83.23
C GLY A 14 0.20 25.70 -83.08
N GLY A 15 0.23 24.36 -82.98
CA GLY A 15 1.41 23.53 -82.71
C GLY A 15 1.57 23.12 -81.24
N VAL A 16 0.78 23.70 -80.32
CA VAL A 16 0.95 23.55 -78.86
C VAL A 16 -0.24 22.83 -78.22
N ASN A 17 0.02 21.90 -77.30
CA ASN A 17 -1.04 21.28 -76.49
C ASN A 17 -1.47 22.24 -75.36
N LEU A 18 -2.48 23.06 -75.65
CA LEU A 18 -3.01 24.07 -74.73
C LEU A 18 -3.71 23.47 -73.49
N VAL A 19 -4.21 22.23 -73.56
CA VAL A 19 -4.82 21.53 -72.40
C VAL A 19 -3.73 21.23 -71.37
N ARG A 20 -2.64 20.59 -71.80
CA ARG A 20 -1.46 20.35 -70.95
C ARG A 20 -0.87 21.65 -70.41
N LEU A 21 -0.85 22.73 -71.21
CA LEU A 21 -0.37 24.04 -70.76
C LEU A 21 -1.28 24.65 -69.68
N ARG A 22 -2.60 24.59 -69.83
CA ARG A 22 -3.58 25.02 -68.81
C ARG A 22 -3.32 24.29 -67.49
N ASP A 23 -3.15 22.98 -67.55
CA ASP A 23 -3.03 22.14 -66.35
C ASP A 23 -1.65 22.26 -65.68
N GLN A 24 -0.61 22.59 -66.46
CA GLN A 24 0.73 22.92 -65.93
C GLN A 24 0.83 24.33 -65.32
N LEU A 25 0.13 25.33 -65.87
CA LEU A 25 0.20 26.71 -65.38
C LEU A 25 -0.83 27.02 -64.29
N PHE A 26 -2.05 26.45 -64.40
CA PHE A 26 -3.21 26.85 -63.60
C PHE A 26 -3.96 25.66 -62.96
N GLY A 27 -3.38 24.45 -62.98
CA GLY A 27 -3.97 23.22 -62.40
C GLY A 27 -3.92 23.12 -60.87
N GLY A 28 -3.81 24.25 -60.17
CA GLY A 28 -3.65 24.31 -58.71
C GLY A 28 -4.91 23.88 -57.96
N ARG A 29 -4.91 22.62 -57.47
CA ARG A 29 -6.06 21.99 -56.79
C ARG A 29 -6.62 22.85 -55.64
N GLY A 30 -7.93 23.13 -55.67
CA GLY A 30 -8.67 23.86 -54.62
C GLY A 30 -8.74 23.19 -53.24
N THR A 31 -8.06 22.05 -53.04
CA THR A 31 -7.91 21.39 -51.74
C THR A 31 -7.19 22.26 -50.71
N ALA A 32 -6.27 23.13 -51.15
CA ALA A 32 -5.60 24.08 -50.26
C ALA A 32 -6.58 25.11 -49.65
N THR A 33 -7.52 25.61 -50.46
CA THR A 33 -8.48 26.65 -50.06
C THR A 33 -9.45 26.15 -48.99
N ARG A 34 -9.98 24.93 -49.12
CA ARG A 34 -10.84 24.33 -48.07
C ARG A 34 -10.08 24.16 -46.75
N GLY A 35 -8.83 23.67 -46.80
CA GLY A 35 -7.97 23.55 -45.62
C GLY A 35 -7.78 24.88 -44.88
N LYS A 36 -7.39 25.95 -45.59
CA LYS A 36 -7.22 27.29 -44.98
C LYS A 36 -8.53 27.92 -44.49
N GLN A 37 -9.65 27.66 -45.17
CA GLN A 37 -10.96 28.11 -44.70
C GLN A 37 -11.35 27.43 -43.37
N ASP A 38 -11.06 26.15 -43.21
CA ASP A 38 -11.36 25.41 -41.99
C ASP A 38 -10.36 25.69 -40.86
N GLU A 39 -9.07 25.95 -41.16
CA GLU A 39 -8.10 26.48 -40.19
C GLU A 39 -8.57 27.84 -39.61
N TYR A 40 -9.03 28.76 -40.46
CA TYR A 40 -9.58 30.05 -40.02
C TYR A 40 -10.84 29.88 -39.16
N ARG A 41 -11.80 29.05 -39.59
CA ARG A 41 -13.02 28.71 -38.81
C ARG A 41 -12.67 28.13 -37.44
N GLN A 42 -11.71 27.21 -37.37
CA GLN A 42 -11.28 26.58 -36.11
C GLN A 42 -10.60 27.57 -35.17
N ALA A 43 -9.82 28.52 -35.70
CA ALA A 43 -9.18 29.58 -34.92
C ALA A 43 -10.21 30.56 -34.33
N ASP A 44 -11.19 31.02 -35.11
CA ASP A 44 -12.25 31.91 -34.61
C ASP A 44 -13.17 31.20 -33.59
N ALA A 45 -13.52 29.93 -33.86
CA ALA A 45 -14.24 29.08 -32.91
C ALA A 45 -13.43 28.75 -31.64
N ARG A 46 -12.09 28.85 -31.65
CA ARG A 46 -11.25 28.79 -30.45
C ARG A 46 -11.35 30.08 -29.64
N ILE A 47 -11.30 31.25 -30.29
CA ILE A 47 -11.49 32.56 -29.62
C ILE A 47 -12.85 32.63 -28.92
N ALA A 48 -13.93 32.24 -29.61
CA ALA A 48 -15.28 32.23 -29.05
C ALA A 48 -15.39 31.36 -27.77
N ARG A 49 -14.76 30.18 -27.76
CA ARG A 49 -14.69 29.29 -26.58
C ARG A 49 -13.87 29.89 -25.44
N ILE A 50 -12.73 30.51 -25.72
CA ILE A 50 -11.90 31.18 -24.70
C ILE A 50 -12.68 32.33 -24.05
N ILE A 51 -13.39 33.15 -24.84
CA ILE A 51 -14.23 34.26 -24.33
C ILE A 51 -15.40 33.72 -23.48
N ALA A 52 -16.06 32.63 -23.90
CA ALA A 52 -17.12 32.01 -23.12
C ALA A 52 -16.61 31.47 -21.77
N ALA A 53 -15.44 30.81 -21.76
CA ALA A 53 -14.79 30.35 -20.52
C ALA A 53 -14.40 31.51 -19.60
N HIS A 54 -13.89 32.61 -20.14
CA HIS A 54 -13.58 33.82 -19.36
C HIS A 54 -14.83 34.46 -18.72
N ARG A 55 -16.00 34.39 -19.38
CA ARG A 55 -17.26 34.84 -18.78
C ARG A 55 -17.69 33.94 -17.62
N GLY A 56 -17.68 32.62 -17.81
CA GLY A 56 -17.98 31.68 -16.72
C GLY A 56 -17.04 31.85 -15.51
N LEU A 57 -15.76 32.13 -15.73
CA LEU A 57 -14.81 32.43 -14.66
C LEU A 57 -15.08 33.78 -13.96
N LEU A 58 -15.66 34.77 -14.62
CA LEU A 58 -16.10 36.02 -13.99
C LEU A 58 -17.36 35.81 -13.14
N ASP A 59 -18.30 34.97 -13.62
CA ASP A 59 -19.47 34.57 -12.85
C ASP A 59 -19.03 33.78 -11.59
N GLU A 60 -18.08 32.85 -11.71
CA GLU A 60 -17.45 32.15 -10.58
C GLU A 60 -16.63 33.08 -9.66
N GLU A 61 -15.97 34.12 -10.19
CA GLU A 61 -15.28 35.13 -9.38
C GLU A 61 -16.26 35.96 -8.54
N SER A 62 -17.48 36.21 -9.03
CA SER A 62 -18.52 36.87 -8.23
C SER A 62 -18.95 35.99 -7.04
N ALA A 63 -19.10 34.68 -7.25
CA ALA A 63 -19.45 33.70 -6.23
C ALA A 63 -18.34 33.44 -5.19
N LEU A 64 -17.07 33.82 -5.46
CA LEU A 64 -16.00 33.70 -4.47
C LEU A 64 -16.27 34.52 -3.20
N GLY A 65 -17.01 35.63 -3.28
CA GLY A 65 -17.36 36.45 -2.12
C GLY A 65 -18.16 35.64 -1.09
N GLU A 66 -19.31 35.12 -1.52
CA GLU A 66 -20.20 34.27 -0.71
C GLU A 66 -19.46 33.04 -0.19
N LEU A 67 -18.78 32.29 -1.07
CA LEU A 67 -17.99 31.12 -0.67
C LEU A 67 -16.93 31.44 0.39
N THR A 68 -16.27 32.61 0.34
CA THR A 68 -15.31 32.99 1.39
C THR A 68 -15.97 33.31 2.73
N ALA A 69 -17.19 33.89 2.73
CA ALA A 69 -17.97 34.09 3.94
C ALA A 69 -18.44 32.76 4.54
N ASP A 70 -18.95 31.84 3.70
CA ASP A 70 -19.34 30.48 4.10
C ASP A 70 -18.16 29.70 4.67
N ARG A 71 -16.97 29.81 4.07
CA ARG A 71 -15.74 29.20 4.58
C ARG A 71 -15.37 29.74 5.97
N GLU A 72 -15.55 31.04 6.22
CA GLU A 72 -15.34 31.60 7.55
C GLU A 72 -16.41 31.17 8.56
N ALA A 73 -17.69 31.07 8.14
CA ALA A 73 -18.75 30.54 8.98
C ALA A 73 -18.49 29.07 9.37
N ALA A 74 -18.12 28.23 8.41
CA ALA A 74 -17.75 26.83 8.62
C ALA A 74 -16.49 26.67 9.50
N LEU A 75 -15.50 27.56 9.34
CA LEU A 75 -14.32 27.59 10.23
C LEU A 75 -14.71 27.96 11.67
N ARG A 76 -15.56 28.99 11.86
CA ARG A 76 -16.07 29.39 13.17
C ARG A 76 -16.99 28.32 13.78
N ALA A 77 -17.73 27.55 12.97
CA ALA A 77 -18.49 26.37 13.42
C ALA A 77 -17.55 25.26 13.89
N ARG A 78 -16.51 24.92 13.13
CA ARG A 78 -15.49 23.94 13.52
C ARG A 78 -14.77 24.30 14.83
N THR A 79 -14.45 25.57 15.08
CA THR A 79 -13.84 25.98 16.36
C THR A 79 -14.85 25.89 17.52
N ARG A 80 -16.12 26.23 17.28
CA ARG A 80 -17.21 26.11 18.27
C ARG A 80 -17.54 24.65 18.60
N LEU A 81 -17.54 23.76 17.60
CA LEU A 81 -17.71 22.32 17.74
C LEU A 81 -16.68 21.72 18.70
N ALA A 82 -15.39 22.02 18.49
CA ALA A 82 -14.32 21.50 19.34
C ALA A 82 -14.49 21.90 20.83
N LEU A 83 -14.95 23.14 21.08
CA LEU A 83 -15.26 23.61 22.43
C LEU A 83 -16.47 22.89 23.03
N LEU A 84 -17.53 22.64 22.24
CA LEU A 84 -18.70 21.90 22.71
C LEU A 84 -18.38 20.43 23.02
N GLU A 85 -17.50 19.80 22.25
CA GLU A 85 -16.97 18.45 22.54
C GLU A 85 -16.13 18.44 23.82
N GLN A 86 -15.34 19.50 24.10
CA GLN A 86 -14.66 19.69 25.38
C GLN A 86 -15.65 19.88 26.55
N VAL A 87 -16.73 20.65 26.36
CA VAL A 87 -17.81 20.85 27.35
C VAL A 87 -18.52 19.53 27.67
N GLN A 88 -18.88 18.74 26.66
CA GLN A 88 -19.50 17.42 26.87
C GLN A 88 -18.58 16.50 27.68
N LYS A 89 -17.32 16.37 27.26
CA LYS A 89 -16.28 15.59 27.95
C LYS A 89 -16.08 16.06 29.40
N ARG A 90 -16.19 17.36 29.67
CA ARG A 90 -16.11 17.95 31.02
C ARG A 90 -17.30 17.53 31.88
N LEU A 91 -18.53 17.58 31.35
CA LEU A 91 -19.73 17.14 32.06
C LEU A 91 -19.67 15.64 32.38
N ASP A 92 -19.25 14.79 31.44
CA ASP A 92 -19.06 13.36 31.67
C ASP A 92 -18.05 13.09 32.79
N LYS A 93 -16.90 13.79 32.78
CA LYS A 93 -15.86 13.64 33.81
C LYS A 93 -16.30 14.19 35.17
N ALA A 94 -17.12 15.24 35.21
CA ALA A 94 -17.73 15.73 36.45
C ALA A 94 -18.70 14.70 37.08
N ALA A 95 -19.48 13.99 36.25
CA ALA A 95 -20.34 12.91 36.73
C ALA A 95 -19.54 11.70 37.25
N GLU A 96 -18.46 11.31 36.56
CA GLU A 96 -17.53 10.25 36.99
C GLU A 96 -16.82 10.61 38.31
N ALA A 97 -16.38 11.86 38.46
CA ALA A 97 -15.78 12.38 39.70
C ALA A 97 -16.77 12.34 40.87
N GLU A 98 -18.02 12.76 40.67
CA GLU A 98 -19.06 12.72 41.71
C GLU A 98 -19.44 11.29 42.12
N LEU A 99 -19.49 10.33 41.19
CA LEU A 99 -19.68 8.92 41.52
C LEU A 99 -18.48 8.37 42.31
N THR A 100 -17.25 8.67 41.88
CA THR A 100 -16.02 8.29 42.60
C THR A 100 -15.97 8.89 44.01
N ARG A 101 -16.41 10.14 44.17
CA ARG A 101 -16.50 10.84 45.46
C ARG A 101 -17.49 10.18 46.42
N ARG A 102 -18.64 9.70 45.92
CA ARG A 102 -19.61 8.93 46.71
C ARG A 102 -19.07 7.56 47.13
N GLU A 103 -18.37 6.84 46.24
CA GLU A 103 -17.69 5.60 46.63
C GLU A 103 -16.63 5.84 47.71
N LEU A 104 -15.85 6.93 47.61
CA LEU A 104 -14.81 7.28 48.60
C LEU A 104 -15.41 7.68 49.96
N GLN A 105 -16.57 8.36 49.98
CA GLN A 105 -17.33 8.70 51.19
C GLN A 105 -17.97 7.48 51.86
N ALA A 106 -18.28 6.41 51.11
CA ALA A 106 -18.84 5.17 51.65
C ALA A 106 -17.82 4.31 52.42
N ILE A 107 -16.52 4.63 52.35
CA ILE A 107 -15.44 3.95 53.08
C ILE A 107 -15.26 4.60 54.47
N PRO A 108 -15.33 3.84 55.59
CA PRO A 108 -15.19 4.38 56.93
C PRO A 108 -13.88 5.16 57.15
N ALA A 109 -13.95 6.25 57.92
CA ALA A 109 -12.79 7.14 58.16
C ALA A 109 -11.59 6.44 58.80
N GLY A 110 -11.83 5.44 59.69
CA GLY A 110 -10.77 4.66 60.33
C GLY A 110 -9.85 3.91 59.37
N VAL A 111 -10.31 3.61 58.14
CA VAL A 111 -9.52 2.96 57.07
C VAL A 111 -8.29 3.76 56.69
N GLU A 112 -8.32 5.09 56.82
CA GLU A 112 -7.18 5.95 56.47
C GLU A 112 -5.99 5.80 57.43
N PHE A 113 -6.27 5.47 58.69
CA PHE A 113 -5.26 5.40 59.75
C PHE A 113 -4.65 4.01 59.94
N VAL A 114 -5.13 3.00 59.20
CA VAL A 114 -4.61 1.62 59.21
C VAL A 114 -3.32 1.51 58.40
N ARG A 115 -2.34 0.85 59.02
CA ARG A 115 -1.06 0.46 58.42
C ARG A 115 -1.14 -1.01 57.97
N PRO A 116 -0.40 -1.42 56.92
CA PRO A 116 -0.48 -2.78 56.39
C PRO A 116 -0.15 -3.93 57.36
N GLY A 117 0.52 -3.66 58.49
CA GLY A 117 0.86 -4.65 59.52
C GLY A 117 0.09 -4.51 60.84
N ASP A 118 -0.88 -3.59 60.93
CA ASP A 118 -1.71 -3.45 62.14
C ASP A 118 -2.50 -4.73 62.51
N PRO A 119 -3.03 -5.53 61.55
CA PRO A 119 -3.70 -6.78 61.89
C PRO A 119 -2.77 -7.79 62.57
N GLU A 120 -1.58 -8.01 62.00
CA GLU A 120 -0.58 -8.94 62.51
C GLU A 120 0.05 -8.46 63.83
N ASP A 121 0.24 -7.15 63.99
CA ASP A 121 0.68 -6.54 65.24
C ASP A 121 -0.36 -6.77 66.36
N LEU A 122 -1.65 -6.52 66.08
CA LEU A 122 -2.75 -6.69 67.04
C LEU A 122 -2.90 -8.16 67.48
N ASP A 123 -2.93 -9.12 66.56
CA ASP A 123 -3.06 -10.53 66.91
C ASP A 123 -1.82 -11.07 67.64
N ARG A 124 -0.62 -10.57 67.30
CA ARG A 124 0.59 -10.87 68.08
C ARG A 124 0.48 -10.33 69.51
N PHE A 125 0.09 -9.07 69.70
CA PHE A 125 -0.05 -8.48 71.04
C PHE A 125 -1.09 -9.22 71.89
N ARG A 126 -2.25 -9.58 71.33
CA ARG A 126 -3.26 -10.40 72.02
C ARG A 126 -2.72 -11.77 72.43
N THR A 127 -1.94 -12.41 71.56
CA THR A 127 -1.29 -13.70 71.83
C THR A 127 -0.24 -13.58 72.94
N GLU A 128 0.57 -12.52 72.93
CA GLU A 128 1.55 -12.24 73.99
C GLU A 128 0.88 -11.98 75.35
N VAL A 129 -0.21 -11.20 75.40
CA VAL A 129 -1.00 -10.98 76.63
C VAL A 129 -1.52 -12.31 77.18
N ALA A 130 -2.11 -13.16 76.35
CA ALA A 130 -2.60 -14.48 76.77
C ALA A 130 -1.48 -15.38 77.34
N ALA A 131 -0.30 -15.38 76.73
CA ALA A 131 0.87 -16.11 77.21
C ALA A 131 1.37 -15.59 78.57
N ARG A 132 1.46 -14.26 78.73
CA ARG A 132 1.90 -13.61 79.98
C ARG A 132 0.89 -13.79 81.13
N LEU A 133 -0.41 -13.80 80.85
CA LEU A 133 -1.43 -14.10 81.87
C LEU A 133 -1.23 -15.51 82.48
N LYS A 134 -0.88 -16.50 81.64
CA LYS A 134 -0.57 -17.88 82.06
C LYS A 134 0.75 -17.98 82.81
N GLU A 135 1.79 -17.27 82.37
CA GLU A 135 3.08 -17.17 83.08
C GLU A 135 2.89 -16.62 84.51
N ARG A 136 2.14 -15.52 84.64
CA ARG A 136 1.80 -14.87 85.92
C ARG A 136 1.09 -15.80 86.90
N GLU A 137 0.26 -16.72 86.39
CA GLU A 137 -0.46 -17.69 87.22
C GLU A 137 0.47 -18.79 87.77
N GLY A 138 1.34 -19.36 86.92
CA GLY A 138 2.35 -20.32 87.37
C GLY A 138 3.33 -19.72 88.38
N LEU A 139 3.82 -18.50 88.14
CA LEU A 139 4.72 -17.79 89.07
C LEU A 139 4.11 -17.56 90.46
N ARG A 140 2.79 -17.39 90.55
CA ARG A 140 2.09 -17.27 91.84
C ARG A 140 2.01 -18.60 92.59
N GLN A 141 1.86 -19.72 91.88
CA GLN A 141 1.81 -21.06 92.49
C GLN A 141 3.18 -21.42 93.11
N GLU A 142 4.26 -21.23 92.36
CA GLU A 142 5.65 -21.44 92.84
C GLU A 142 5.99 -20.57 94.06
N LEU A 143 5.65 -19.27 94.01
CA LEU A 143 5.87 -18.37 95.15
C LEU A 143 5.11 -18.83 96.40
N THR A 144 3.85 -19.24 96.25
CA THR A 144 3.01 -19.75 97.35
C THR A 144 3.60 -21.01 97.98
N GLN A 145 4.14 -21.93 97.17
CA GLN A 145 4.79 -23.15 97.68
C GLN A 145 6.07 -22.83 98.45
N VAL A 146 6.91 -21.91 97.96
CA VAL A 146 8.15 -21.52 98.64
C VAL A 146 7.85 -20.78 99.96
N GLU A 147 6.78 -20.00 100.03
CA GLU A 147 6.33 -19.37 101.28
C GLU A 147 5.80 -20.39 102.30
N ALA A 148 5.09 -21.43 101.85
CA ALA A 148 4.69 -22.55 102.71
C ALA A 148 5.90 -23.34 103.24
N ASP A 149 6.88 -23.66 102.38
CA ASP A 149 8.12 -24.35 102.77
C ASP A 149 8.94 -23.53 103.78
N LEU A 150 8.99 -22.20 103.63
CA LEU A 150 9.65 -21.28 104.59
C LEU A 150 8.98 -21.25 105.97
N GLY A 151 7.67 -21.50 106.02
CA GLY A 151 6.92 -21.63 107.27
C GLY A 151 7.14 -22.95 108.01
N ALA A 152 7.73 -23.96 107.35
CA ALA A 152 7.99 -25.28 107.94
C ALA A 152 9.38 -25.44 108.57
N CYS A 153 10.32 -24.52 108.31
CA CYS A 153 11.62 -24.47 108.97
C CYS A 153 11.49 -24.06 110.44
N ARG A 154 12.16 -24.77 111.36
CA ARG A 154 12.11 -24.51 112.81
C ARG A 154 13.03 -23.36 113.22
N LEU A 155 14.19 -23.26 112.59
CA LEU A 155 15.15 -22.19 112.82
C LEU A 155 14.66 -20.89 112.20
N THR A 156 14.38 -19.88 113.03
CA THR A 156 13.94 -18.54 112.58
C THR A 156 15.11 -17.58 112.37
N GLU A 157 16.11 -17.67 113.25
CA GLU A 157 17.30 -16.81 113.36
C GLU A 157 18.59 -17.63 113.12
N ASP A 158 19.73 -16.94 112.95
CA ASP A 158 21.01 -17.58 112.62
C ASP A 158 21.60 -18.35 113.82
N PRO A 159 21.76 -19.69 113.74
CA PRO A 159 22.35 -20.48 114.81
C PRO A 159 23.89 -20.44 114.80
N LEU A 160 24.55 -19.95 113.74
CA LEU A 160 26.01 -20.01 113.59
C LEU A 160 26.78 -19.38 114.76
N PRO A 161 26.39 -18.21 115.33
CA PRO A 161 27.07 -17.62 116.50
C PRO A 161 27.04 -18.50 117.75
N VAL A 162 26.09 -19.44 117.85
CA VAL A 162 25.99 -20.41 118.97
C VAL A 162 26.69 -21.72 118.60
N LEU A 163 26.58 -22.17 117.34
CA LEU A 163 27.19 -23.42 116.86
C LEU A 163 28.71 -23.32 116.71
N GLU A 164 29.30 -22.16 116.41
CA GLU A 164 30.76 -22.03 116.28
C GLU A 164 31.53 -22.23 117.60
N PRO A 165 31.13 -21.63 118.74
CA PRO A 165 31.65 -22.01 120.06
C PRO A 165 31.56 -23.51 120.30
N ILE A 166 30.39 -24.11 120.04
CA ILE A 166 30.15 -25.55 120.27
C ILE A 166 31.06 -26.42 119.38
N ARG A 167 31.38 -26.02 118.14
CA ARG A 167 32.36 -26.73 117.28
C ARG A 167 33.77 -26.69 117.86
N ASN A 168 34.15 -25.62 118.55
CA ASN A 168 35.44 -25.51 119.24
C ASN A 168 35.43 -26.29 120.57
N ASP A 169 34.33 -26.27 121.32
CA ASP A 169 34.14 -27.10 122.51
C ASP A 169 34.18 -28.60 122.15
N ALA A 170 33.52 -29.01 121.06
CA ALA A 170 33.53 -30.38 120.54
C ALA A 170 34.92 -30.83 120.07
N ARG A 171 35.71 -29.93 119.46
CA ARG A 171 37.13 -30.18 119.17
C ARG A 171 37.92 -30.39 120.46
N THR A 172 37.73 -29.55 121.46
CA THR A 172 38.39 -29.66 122.77
C THR A 172 37.97 -30.96 123.49
N LEU A 173 36.72 -31.40 123.37
CA LEU A 173 36.24 -32.70 123.88
C LEU A 173 36.88 -33.88 123.13
N ARG A 174 37.04 -33.80 121.80
CA ARG A 174 37.79 -34.78 121.00
C ARG A 174 39.26 -34.83 121.40
N GLU A 175 39.90 -33.69 121.66
CA GLU A 175 41.27 -33.61 122.16
C GLU A 175 41.42 -34.17 123.58
N LEU A 176 40.48 -33.87 124.48
CA LEU A 176 40.46 -34.42 125.83
C LEU A 176 40.28 -35.94 125.80
N GLY A 177 39.35 -36.46 124.99
CA GLY A 177 39.17 -37.90 124.76
C GLY A 177 40.42 -38.56 124.21
N GLY A 178 41.02 -38.01 123.15
CA GLY A 178 42.25 -38.54 122.56
C GLY A 178 43.45 -38.52 123.53
N LYS A 179 43.58 -37.48 124.37
CA LYS A 179 44.59 -37.43 125.46
C LYS A 179 44.31 -38.49 126.53
N LEU A 180 43.05 -38.82 126.79
CA LEU A 180 42.62 -39.85 127.74
C LEU A 180 42.93 -41.26 127.23
N ASP A 181 42.56 -41.55 125.99
CA ASP A 181 42.89 -42.81 125.32
C ASP A 181 44.41 -42.96 125.18
N GLN A 182 45.13 -41.86 124.91
CA GLN A 182 46.58 -41.83 124.89
C GLN A 182 47.19 -42.11 126.27
N ALA A 183 46.71 -41.48 127.35
CA ALA A 183 47.20 -41.73 128.70
C ALA A 183 46.87 -43.16 129.18
N ALA A 184 45.67 -43.67 128.90
CA ALA A 184 45.27 -45.04 129.19
C ALA A 184 46.11 -46.06 128.39
N SER A 185 46.36 -45.80 127.11
CA SER A 185 47.25 -46.60 126.27
C SER A 185 48.70 -46.55 126.74
N GLN A 186 49.21 -45.36 127.10
CA GLN A 186 50.55 -45.20 127.68
C GLN A 186 50.68 -45.98 128.98
N ARG A 187 49.69 -45.92 129.88
CA ARG A 187 49.63 -46.75 131.09
C ARG A 187 49.65 -48.24 130.76
N SER A 188 48.83 -48.68 129.80
CA SER A 188 48.77 -50.09 129.40
C SER A 188 50.09 -50.58 128.78
N GLN A 189 50.73 -49.77 127.93
CA GLN A 189 52.03 -50.07 127.34
C GLN A 189 53.16 -50.03 128.37
N ALA A 190 53.09 -49.11 129.33
CA ALA A 190 54.05 -48.98 130.42
C ALA A 190 53.96 -50.18 131.38
N LEU A 191 52.75 -50.72 131.62
CA LEU A 191 52.58 -52.00 132.32
C LEU A 191 53.05 -53.19 131.49
N ALA A 192 52.77 -53.23 130.18
CA ALA A 192 53.21 -54.30 129.30
C ALA A 192 54.75 -54.38 129.17
N ARG A 193 55.42 -53.24 128.94
CA ARG A 193 56.90 -53.16 128.89
C ARG A 193 57.56 -53.54 130.22
N LEU A 194 56.88 -53.32 131.35
CA LEU A 194 57.34 -53.74 132.66
C LEU A 194 57.27 -55.28 132.85
N GLU A 195 56.26 -55.95 132.28
CA GLU A 195 56.23 -57.41 132.21
C GLU A 195 57.27 -57.97 131.22
N GLU A 196 57.34 -57.39 130.02
CA GLU A 196 58.14 -57.87 128.88
C GLU A 196 59.64 -57.81 129.20
N ALA A 197 60.15 -56.66 129.64
CA ALA A 197 61.53 -56.53 130.08
C ALA A 197 61.83 -57.26 131.41
N GLY A 198 60.79 -57.77 132.10
CA GLY A 198 60.93 -58.72 133.20
C GLY A 198 61.11 -60.19 132.76
N ARG A 199 60.78 -60.52 131.51
CA ARG A 199 60.94 -61.85 130.90
C ARG A 199 62.24 -61.96 130.10
N ASP A 200 62.58 -60.93 129.32
CA ASP A 200 63.66 -60.98 128.32
C ASP A 200 65.08 -60.82 128.88
N LEU A 201 65.25 -60.71 130.20
CA LEU A 201 66.55 -60.69 130.88
C LEU A 201 67.18 -62.10 130.90
N PRO A 202 68.22 -62.41 130.10
CA PRO A 202 68.73 -63.77 129.99
C PRO A 202 69.67 -64.09 131.15
N GLY A 203 69.41 -65.19 131.84
CA GLY A 203 70.23 -65.71 132.95
C GLY A 203 71.62 -66.19 132.51
N GLY A 204 72.53 -65.26 132.22
CA GLY A 204 73.92 -65.55 131.87
C GLY A 204 74.77 -64.32 131.54
N ALA A 205 74.22 -63.31 130.86
CA ALA A 205 74.97 -62.12 130.46
C ALA A 205 75.04 -61.05 131.57
N ILE A 206 73.92 -60.79 132.26
CA ILE A 206 73.83 -59.82 133.36
C ILE A 206 72.92 -60.42 134.45
N PRO A 207 73.38 -60.61 135.70
CA PRO A 207 72.53 -61.10 136.78
C PRO A 207 71.36 -60.15 137.09
N ALA A 208 70.18 -60.73 137.28
CA ALA A 208 68.97 -59.99 137.65
C ALA A 208 69.19 -59.14 138.91
N GLY A 209 68.73 -57.89 138.88
CA GLY A 209 68.87 -56.91 139.97
C GLY A 209 70.11 -56.01 139.91
N ARG A 210 71.06 -56.22 138.98
CA ARG A 210 72.26 -55.36 138.85
C ARG A 210 72.18 -54.25 137.79
N TRP A 211 71.16 -54.31 136.93
CA TRP A 211 71.02 -53.42 135.77
C TRP A 211 70.39 -52.05 136.08
N GLU A 212 69.81 -51.86 137.26
CA GLU A 212 69.17 -50.59 137.68
C GLU A 212 70.14 -49.40 137.88
N ALA A 213 71.43 -49.59 137.59
CA ALA A 213 72.52 -48.69 137.99
C ALA A 213 73.52 -48.36 136.86
N ILE A 214 73.13 -48.47 135.57
CA ILE A 214 74.00 -48.25 134.39
C ILE A 214 73.48 -47.09 133.52
N ASP A 215 74.37 -46.38 132.84
CA ASP A 215 74.09 -45.20 132.00
C ASP A 215 73.67 -45.54 130.54
N ALA A 216 73.07 -44.57 129.84
CA ALA A 216 72.23 -44.78 128.66
C ALA A 216 72.67 -44.08 127.35
N GLU A 217 73.63 -43.14 127.37
CA GLU A 217 73.91 -42.30 126.19
C GLU A 217 74.65 -43.05 125.07
N ALA A 218 75.66 -43.87 125.43
CA ALA A 218 76.61 -44.45 124.48
C ALA A 218 75.98 -45.35 123.39
N ILE A 219 74.85 -46.00 123.70
CA ILE A 219 74.24 -47.07 122.90
C ILE A 219 73.72 -46.58 121.52
N ARG A 220 73.33 -45.31 121.39
CA ARG A 220 72.52 -44.84 120.25
C ARG A 220 73.25 -44.66 118.91
N ALA A 221 74.55 -44.38 118.91
CA ALA A 221 75.22 -43.80 117.75
C ALA A 221 75.44 -44.74 116.54
N LEU A 222 75.15 -46.04 116.67
CA LEU A 222 75.55 -47.05 115.69
C LEU A 222 74.62 -47.21 114.48
N VAL A 223 73.32 -47.08 114.69
CA VAL A 223 72.30 -47.69 113.80
C VAL A 223 72.15 -46.95 112.46
N GLN A 224 72.43 -45.65 112.43
CA GLN A 224 71.89 -44.74 111.40
C GLN A 224 72.49 -44.94 109.99
N TYR A 225 73.74 -45.36 109.88
CA TYR A 225 74.51 -45.23 108.63
C TYR A 225 74.30 -46.36 107.59
N ALA A 226 73.50 -47.37 107.87
CA ALA A 226 73.32 -48.53 106.99
C ALA A 226 72.32 -48.32 105.81
N GLY A 227 71.48 -47.28 105.86
CA GLY A 227 70.26 -47.22 105.05
C GLY A 227 70.39 -46.69 103.61
N ASP A 228 71.18 -45.63 103.39
CA ASP A 228 71.12 -44.80 102.16
C ASP A 228 71.41 -45.57 100.85
N LEU A 229 72.11 -46.71 100.93
CA LEU A 229 72.78 -47.38 99.79
C LEU A 229 71.84 -48.13 98.82
N ILE A 230 70.59 -48.36 99.22
CA ILE A 230 69.71 -49.36 98.55
C ILE A 230 68.87 -48.75 97.42
N GLN A 231 68.49 -47.47 97.53
CA GLN A 231 67.31 -46.95 96.81
C GLN A 231 67.53 -46.60 95.33
N HIS A 232 68.65 -45.97 95.00
CA HIS A 232 68.84 -45.29 93.70
C HIS A 232 68.93 -46.23 92.48
N ARG A 233 69.13 -47.54 92.69
CA ARG A 233 69.27 -48.55 91.63
C ARG A 233 68.02 -48.79 90.79
N ARG A 234 66.83 -48.40 91.25
CA ARG A 234 65.55 -48.79 90.61
C ARG A 234 65.10 -47.89 89.44
N SER A 235 65.46 -46.61 89.44
CA SER A 235 64.78 -45.59 88.63
C SER A 235 65.04 -45.68 87.12
N LEU A 236 66.21 -46.16 86.69
CA LEU A 236 66.61 -46.12 85.28
C LEU A 236 65.79 -47.05 84.36
N ALA A 237 65.25 -48.15 84.90
CA ALA A 237 64.77 -49.27 84.10
C ALA A 237 63.50 -49.02 83.25
N ALA A 238 62.74 -47.96 83.52
CA ALA A 238 61.41 -47.77 82.92
C ALA A 238 61.39 -47.04 81.56
N LEU A 239 62.42 -46.25 81.25
CA LEU A 239 62.39 -45.33 80.10
C LEU A 239 62.80 -45.96 78.75
N ASP A 240 63.30 -47.19 78.76
CA ASP A 240 63.80 -47.89 77.56
C ASP A 240 62.71 -48.55 76.69
N GLY A 241 61.48 -48.70 77.18
CA GLY A 241 60.47 -49.58 76.56
C GLY A 241 59.72 -49.04 75.32
N LEU A 242 59.73 -47.73 75.06
CA LEU A 242 58.84 -47.09 74.06
C LEU A 242 59.45 -46.90 72.65
N ALA A 243 60.65 -47.43 72.39
CA ALA A 243 61.50 -46.99 71.28
C ALA A 243 61.59 -47.91 70.04
N GLY A 244 60.87 -49.04 69.97
CA GLY A 244 61.00 -49.99 68.85
C GLY A 244 59.75 -50.84 68.54
N GLY A 245 59.60 -51.20 67.26
CA GLY A 245 58.53 -52.07 66.73
C GLY A 245 58.52 -52.03 65.20
N ASP A 246 58.45 -53.19 64.54
CA ASP A 246 58.76 -53.38 63.11
C ASP A 246 57.54 -53.84 62.26
N GLU A 247 57.73 -54.03 60.96
CA GLU A 247 56.69 -54.30 59.95
C GLU A 247 55.81 -55.54 60.23
N GLY A 248 54.50 -55.48 59.88
CA GLY A 248 53.70 -56.72 59.82
C GLY A 248 52.17 -56.65 59.80
N SER A 249 51.49 -55.53 60.08
CA SER A 249 50.02 -55.46 60.00
C SER A 249 49.44 -54.08 59.66
N GLY A 250 48.29 -54.08 58.98
CA GLY A 250 47.57 -52.86 58.61
C GLY A 250 46.65 -52.32 59.72
N THR A 251 46.11 -51.11 59.50
CA THR A 251 45.05 -50.44 60.29
C THR A 251 45.42 -49.67 61.58
N ALA A 252 46.62 -49.09 61.69
CA ALA A 252 46.94 -48.09 62.74
C ALA A 252 47.48 -46.72 62.24
N ALA A 253 48.26 -46.69 61.15
CA ALA A 253 49.25 -45.64 60.88
C ALA A 253 48.77 -44.25 60.37
N VAL A 254 47.49 -43.88 60.54
CA VAL A 254 46.94 -42.62 59.95
C VAL A 254 46.72 -41.49 60.97
N ARG A 255 46.48 -41.79 62.26
CA ARG A 255 46.07 -40.76 63.25
C ARG A 255 47.21 -39.95 63.89
N ILE A 256 48.47 -40.37 63.80
CA ILE A 256 49.60 -39.79 64.58
C ILE A 256 50.66 -39.14 63.66
N PHE A 257 50.27 -38.65 62.48
CA PHE A 257 51.22 -38.09 61.49
C PHE A 257 50.72 -36.87 60.70
N MET A 258 49.80 -36.08 61.29
CA MET A 258 49.30 -34.81 60.71
C MET A 258 50.00 -33.55 61.24
N ALA A 259 50.95 -33.68 62.19
CA ALA A 259 51.60 -32.56 62.85
C ALA A 259 52.94 -32.11 62.18
N CYS A 260 52.89 -31.60 60.92
CA CYS A 260 53.99 -30.96 60.12
C CYS A 260 55.27 -31.82 59.85
N GLY A 261 56.18 -31.65 58.86
CA GLY A 261 56.29 -30.92 57.58
C GLY A 261 56.87 -31.76 56.37
N THR A 262 56.71 -31.27 55.11
CA THR A 262 57.40 -31.43 53.76
C THR A 262 57.66 -32.75 52.94
N GLY A 263 57.18 -32.83 51.66
CA GLY A 263 57.64 -33.75 50.55
C GLY A 263 56.61 -34.20 49.42
N ALA A 264 57.04 -35.07 48.47
CA ALA A 264 56.63 -35.20 47.03
C ALA A 264 55.70 -36.39 46.51
N LEU A 265 55.93 -36.91 45.27
CA LEU A 265 55.04 -36.94 44.05
C LEU A 265 54.79 -38.36 43.38
N VAL A 266 54.36 -38.42 42.08
CA VAL A 266 54.20 -39.60 41.12
C VAL A 266 52.87 -40.44 41.25
N LEU A 267 52.16 -41.10 40.28
CA LEU A 267 52.03 -41.25 38.77
C LEU A 267 50.50 -41.27 38.33
N GLY A 268 50.04 -41.28 37.06
CA GLY A 268 49.81 -42.45 36.15
C GLY A 268 48.53 -43.29 36.44
N ALA A 269 47.92 -44.04 35.48
CA ALA A 269 47.04 -43.61 34.35
C ALA A 269 46.21 -44.81 33.75
N ALA A 270 45.05 -44.52 33.10
CA ALA A 270 44.27 -45.34 32.13
C ALA A 270 43.61 -46.71 32.51
N ALA A 271 42.27 -46.73 32.56
CA ALA A 271 41.34 -47.82 32.16
C ALA A 271 39.88 -47.34 32.42
N LEU A 272 39.13 -46.80 31.46
CA LEU A 272 38.35 -47.45 30.37
C LEU A 272 36.90 -47.82 30.73
N LEU A 273 35.98 -47.05 30.12
CA LEU A 273 34.60 -47.37 29.71
C LEU A 273 33.47 -47.45 30.78
N GLY A 274 32.24 -47.00 30.45
CA GLY A 274 31.87 -46.29 29.22
C GLY A 274 30.38 -45.93 29.05
N PHE A 275 30.10 -45.25 27.93
CA PHE A 275 28.80 -44.80 27.38
C PHE A 275 27.95 -43.83 28.25
N GLY A 276 27.40 -42.71 27.74
CA GLY A 276 27.59 -42.01 26.46
C GLY A 276 26.34 -41.88 25.57
N LEU A 277 26.08 -40.66 25.06
CA LEU A 277 25.16 -40.26 23.95
C LEU A 277 25.49 -38.76 23.65
N ARG A 278 25.87 -38.38 22.41
CA ARG A 278 25.05 -37.69 21.38
C ARG A 278 24.63 -36.24 21.72
N GLU A 279 24.82 -35.20 20.88
CA GLU A 279 25.41 -35.05 19.52
C GLU A 279 26.34 -33.81 19.47
N ALA A 280 27.46 -33.84 18.74
CA ALA A 280 27.68 -33.20 17.42
C ALA A 280 27.20 -31.74 17.26
N GLY A 281 28.03 -30.78 16.79
CA GLY A 281 29.48 -30.87 16.54
C GLY A 281 30.03 -29.73 15.67
N LEU A 282 31.30 -29.38 15.89
CA LEU A 282 32.16 -28.68 14.92
C LEU A 282 33.61 -29.01 15.25
N ALA A 283 34.28 -29.76 14.37
CA ALA A 283 35.61 -30.31 14.62
C ALA A 283 36.65 -29.72 13.65
N GLY A 284 37.94 -29.99 13.90
CA GLY A 284 38.93 -30.00 12.81
C GLY A 284 40.36 -29.60 13.19
N ILE A 285 40.56 -28.35 13.65
CA ILE A 285 41.87 -27.68 13.44
C ILE A 285 42.42 -26.95 14.70
N VAL A 286 42.72 -27.67 15.78
CA VAL A 286 43.93 -27.42 16.64
C VAL A 286 44.40 -28.74 17.30
N LEU A 287 44.43 -29.85 16.57
CA LEU A 287 44.90 -31.13 17.10
C LEU A 287 46.44 -31.18 17.06
N GLY A 288 47.10 -30.53 18.05
CA GLY A 288 48.57 -30.43 18.05
C GLY A 288 49.29 -29.95 19.32
N LEU A 289 48.64 -29.29 20.29
CA LEU A 289 49.30 -28.77 21.51
C LEU A 289 48.62 -29.14 22.84
N SER A 290 47.87 -30.25 22.85
CA SER A 290 47.23 -30.79 24.05
C SER A 290 48.20 -31.57 24.94
N LEU A 291 49.17 -30.93 25.62
CA LEU A 291 49.98 -31.57 26.69
C LEU A 291 50.77 -30.66 27.66
N TRP A 292 50.31 -29.43 27.98
CA TRP A 292 51.06 -28.52 28.89
C TRP A 292 50.25 -27.85 30.02
N GLY A 293 49.16 -28.47 30.49
CA GLY A 293 48.23 -27.84 31.45
C GLY A 293 47.88 -28.59 32.75
N GLY A 294 48.45 -29.78 33.02
CA GLY A 294 47.91 -30.71 34.05
C GLY A 294 48.84 -31.17 35.17
N GLY A 295 50.07 -30.63 35.29
CA GLY A 295 51.14 -31.29 36.05
C GLY A 295 51.30 -30.96 37.55
N LEU A 296 51.00 -29.72 37.99
CA LEU A 296 51.62 -29.15 39.20
C LEU A 296 50.69 -28.93 40.41
N ALA A 297 49.37 -29.06 40.27
CA ALA A 297 48.42 -28.57 41.28
C ALA A 297 48.09 -29.51 42.46
N LEU A 298 48.50 -30.80 42.45
CA LEU A 298 47.91 -31.78 43.38
C LEU A 298 48.83 -32.86 43.99
N ARG A 299 50.16 -32.76 43.82
CA ARG A 299 51.12 -33.72 44.42
C ARG A 299 52.37 -33.15 45.11
N ALA A 300 52.50 -31.83 45.22
CA ALA A 300 53.57 -31.18 45.99
C ALA A 300 53.25 -31.02 47.49
N GLN A 301 51.95 -30.95 47.85
CA GLN A 301 51.49 -30.56 49.19
C GLN A 301 51.19 -31.76 50.13
N ARG A 302 51.62 -32.99 49.83
CA ARG A 302 51.08 -34.19 50.52
C ARG A 302 52.03 -35.10 51.32
N ARG A 303 53.35 -34.95 51.22
CA ARG A 303 54.22 -35.31 52.37
C ARG A 303 54.52 -34.07 53.24
N ALA A 304 53.78 -32.97 52.98
CA ALA A 304 53.87 -31.65 53.61
C ALA A 304 53.73 -31.58 55.13
N SER A 305 53.57 -32.71 55.82
CA SER A 305 53.23 -32.74 57.24
C SER A 305 53.84 -33.91 58.06
N ARG A 306 55.09 -34.33 57.79
CA ARG A 306 55.75 -35.47 58.46
C ARG A 306 56.90 -35.20 59.46
N ARG A 307 57.77 -34.19 59.27
CA ARG A 307 58.97 -33.96 60.12
C ARG A 307 58.82 -33.62 61.63
N ARG A 308 57.82 -32.84 62.06
CA ARG A 308 57.80 -32.09 63.34
C ARG A 308 57.31 -32.93 64.55
N ASN A 309 57.06 -34.22 64.39
CA ASN A 309 56.55 -35.11 65.44
C ASN A 309 57.63 -35.89 66.22
N ARG A 310 58.92 -35.66 65.97
CA ARG A 310 60.04 -36.45 66.56
C ARG A 310 60.78 -35.81 67.74
N GLU A 311 60.60 -34.52 68.00
CA GLU A 311 61.51 -33.75 68.88
C GLU A 311 61.18 -33.86 70.38
N HIS A 312 59.97 -34.33 70.77
CA HIS A 312 59.55 -34.37 72.17
C HIS A 312 60.07 -35.56 73.00
N PHE A 313 60.59 -36.64 72.41
CA PHE A 313 60.94 -37.86 73.16
C PHE A 313 62.29 -37.82 73.88
N ALA A 314 63.25 -37.01 73.42
CA ALA A 314 64.65 -37.11 73.87
C ALA A 314 64.91 -36.55 75.29
N ALA A 315 64.08 -35.63 75.77
CA ALA A 315 64.35 -34.86 76.99
C ALA A 315 64.20 -35.64 78.30
N GLY A 316 63.57 -36.83 78.30
CA GLY A 316 63.16 -37.53 79.53
C GLY A 316 64.23 -38.37 80.23
N ARG A 317 65.33 -38.74 79.57
CA ARG A 317 66.22 -39.83 80.05
C ARG A 317 67.24 -39.41 81.11
N GLN A 318 67.75 -38.19 81.06
CA GLN A 318 69.08 -37.87 81.60
C GLN A 318 69.14 -37.60 83.12
N ALA A 319 68.00 -37.59 83.82
CA ALA A 319 67.91 -37.11 85.21
C ALA A 319 68.10 -38.18 86.31
N ALA A 320 68.14 -39.48 85.97
CA ALA A 320 67.92 -40.56 86.94
C ALA A 320 69.18 -41.14 87.62
N GLU A 321 70.39 -40.79 87.16
CA GLU A 321 71.59 -41.65 87.33
C GLU A 321 72.57 -41.19 88.43
N ILE A 322 72.57 -39.91 88.80
CA ILE A 322 73.64 -39.27 89.59
C ILE A 322 73.70 -39.73 91.07
N ALA A 323 72.60 -40.20 91.65
CA ALA A 323 72.41 -40.16 93.10
C ALA A 323 72.84 -41.41 93.91
N GLU A 324 73.28 -42.52 93.29
CA GLU A 324 73.56 -43.78 94.02
C GLU A 324 74.80 -43.75 94.92
N GLN A 325 75.87 -43.06 94.50
CA GLN A 325 77.22 -43.40 94.94
C GLN A 325 77.64 -42.86 96.32
N GLU A 326 76.94 -41.87 96.86
CA GLU A 326 77.40 -41.11 98.04
C GLU A 326 77.17 -41.85 99.38
N ALA A 327 76.22 -42.78 99.40
CA ALA A 327 75.72 -43.47 100.60
C ALA A 327 76.78 -44.26 101.40
N ARG A 328 77.65 -45.02 100.73
CA ARG A 328 78.35 -46.17 101.35
C ARG A 328 79.39 -45.81 102.44
N ARG A 329 79.93 -44.60 102.44
CA ARG A 329 81.17 -44.27 103.18
C ARG A 329 81.03 -44.10 104.70
N LYS A 330 79.82 -44.01 105.26
CA LYS A 330 79.61 -43.53 106.64
C LYS A 330 79.60 -44.64 107.71
N TYR A 331 79.23 -45.87 107.36
CA TYR A 331 78.86 -46.93 108.32
C TYR A 331 79.99 -47.38 109.26
N THR A 332 81.17 -47.65 108.72
CA THR A 332 82.22 -48.44 109.39
C THR A 332 82.76 -47.80 110.68
N ALA A 333 82.71 -46.47 110.81
CA ALA A 333 83.36 -45.73 111.89
C ALA A 333 82.62 -45.74 113.25
N ALA A 334 81.40 -46.29 113.32
CA ALA A 334 80.62 -46.31 114.56
C ALA A 334 80.92 -47.55 115.43
N CYS A 335 81.01 -48.73 114.81
CA CYS A 335 81.15 -50.04 115.47
C CYS A 335 82.34 -50.12 116.43
N GLU A 336 83.47 -49.53 116.07
CA GLU A 336 84.71 -49.52 116.86
C GLU A 336 84.54 -48.90 118.26
N ARG A 337 83.61 -47.95 118.46
CA ARG A 337 83.45 -47.23 119.73
C ARG A 337 82.69 -47.98 120.82
N LEU A 338 81.83 -48.93 120.44
CA LEU A 338 81.11 -49.80 121.39
C LEU A 338 81.70 -51.22 121.46
N GLY A 339 82.80 -51.49 120.75
CA GLY A 339 83.42 -52.83 120.70
C GLY A 339 82.65 -53.83 119.83
N LEU A 340 82.06 -53.36 118.72
CA LEU A 340 81.16 -54.12 117.86
C LEU A 340 81.80 -54.35 116.48
N ALA A 341 81.36 -55.39 115.75
CA ALA A 341 81.89 -55.73 114.43
C ALA A 341 81.16 -55.03 113.27
N ALA A 342 81.77 -55.01 112.08
CA ALA A 342 81.19 -54.44 110.87
C ALA A 342 81.51 -55.31 109.64
N ASP A 343 80.58 -56.21 109.30
CA ASP A 343 80.53 -56.83 107.98
C ASP A 343 79.68 -55.94 107.02
N ASP A 344 79.63 -56.27 105.72
CA ASP A 344 78.92 -55.49 104.69
C ASP A 344 77.38 -55.73 104.79
N ALA A 345 76.81 -55.20 105.89
CA ALA A 345 75.42 -55.24 106.37
C ALA A 345 74.94 -56.49 107.15
N ASP A 346 75.55 -56.79 108.32
CA ASP A 346 75.02 -57.70 109.36
C ASP A 346 74.58 -56.93 110.65
N PRO A 347 73.47 -57.28 111.37
CA PRO A 347 72.73 -56.29 112.18
C PRO A 347 72.58 -56.53 113.71
N ALA A 348 73.06 -57.61 114.33
CA ALA A 348 72.41 -58.15 115.55
C ALA A 348 72.78 -57.57 116.95
N LEU A 349 74.03 -57.16 117.20
CA LEU A 349 74.57 -57.11 118.58
C LEU A 349 74.04 -56.01 119.55
N PRO A 350 73.60 -54.80 119.14
CA PRO A 350 73.17 -53.74 120.06
C PRO A 350 71.97 -54.06 120.99
N LEU A 351 71.24 -55.15 120.74
CA LEU A 351 69.92 -55.44 121.28
C LEU A 351 69.85 -55.59 122.82
N VAL A 352 70.85 -56.21 123.46
CA VAL A 352 70.74 -56.70 124.85
C VAL A 352 70.94 -55.62 125.92
N LEU A 353 71.79 -54.62 125.66
CA LEU A 353 72.00 -53.51 126.62
C LEU A 353 70.81 -52.54 126.64
N GLN A 354 69.98 -52.54 125.59
CA GLN A 354 68.84 -51.66 125.47
C GLN A 354 67.71 -52.03 126.44
N THR A 355 67.41 -53.34 126.56
CA THR A 355 66.22 -53.89 127.23
C THR A 355 66.10 -53.51 128.70
N ALA A 356 67.22 -53.49 129.44
CA ALA A 356 67.18 -53.26 130.88
C ALA A 356 66.89 -51.80 131.28
N LEU A 357 67.30 -50.84 130.45
CA LEU A 357 66.98 -49.42 130.66
C LEU A 357 65.50 -49.09 130.39
N GLU A 358 64.78 -49.98 129.71
CA GLU A 358 63.37 -49.81 129.34
C GLU A 358 62.45 -50.20 130.51
N ALA A 359 62.76 -51.29 131.23
CA ALA A 359 62.01 -51.76 132.41
C ALA A 359 61.79 -50.69 133.49
N ARG A 360 62.86 -49.98 133.91
CA ARG A 360 62.78 -48.99 134.99
C ARG A 360 61.97 -47.75 134.62
N ARG A 361 62.01 -47.34 133.35
CA ARG A 361 61.23 -46.21 132.82
C ARG A 361 59.74 -46.57 132.82
N ALA A 362 59.43 -47.78 132.36
CA ALA A 362 58.08 -48.32 132.24
C ALA A 362 57.25 -48.21 133.54
N ARG A 363 57.81 -48.52 134.73
CA ARG A 363 57.01 -48.40 135.97
C ARG A 363 56.60 -46.96 136.29
N ALA A 364 57.54 -46.01 136.23
CA ALA A 364 57.29 -44.63 136.62
C ALA A 364 56.33 -43.90 135.66
N ASP A 365 56.32 -44.32 134.39
CA ASP A 365 55.37 -43.80 133.39
C ASP A 365 53.95 -44.33 133.63
N ALA A 366 53.78 -45.59 134.05
CA ALA A 366 52.46 -46.19 134.30
C ALA A 366 51.67 -45.49 135.41
N ASP A 367 52.31 -45.22 136.55
CA ASP A 367 51.64 -44.59 137.70
C ASP A 367 51.35 -43.09 137.43
N ARG A 368 52.19 -42.39 136.65
CA ARG A 368 51.93 -41.02 136.18
C ARG A 368 50.69 -40.96 135.28
N SER A 369 50.60 -41.88 134.32
CA SER A 369 49.50 -41.92 133.36
C SER A 369 48.13 -42.22 133.98
N LEU A 370 48.06 -42.87 135.16
CA LEU A 370 46.81 -43.05 135.91
C LEU A 370 46.20 -41.70 136.33
N ALA A 371 46.96 -40.88 137.06
CA ALA A 371 46.48 -39.60 137.58
C ALA A 371 46.10 -38.62 136.45
N GLU A 372 46.77 -38.73 135.31
CA GLU A 372 46.43 -37.97 134.10
C GLU A 372 45.07 -38.38 133.51
N CYS A 373 44.73 -39.68 133.50
CA CYS A 373 43.40 -40.15 133.06
C CYS A 373 42.25 -39.57 133.91
N GLU A 374 42.36 -39.65 135.24
CA GLU A 374 41.31 -39.22 136.17
C GLU A 374 41.06 -37.69 136.10
N GLY A 375 42.15 -36.92 135.97
CA GLY A 375 42.08 -35.47 135.73
C GLY A 375 41.45 -35.10 134.39
N LEU A 376 41.69 -35.90 133.34
CA LEU A 376 41.08 -35.69 132.02
C LEU A 376 39.59 -36.08 131.99
N GLU A 377 39.17 -37.15 132.67
CA GLU A 377 37.75 -37.55 132.70
C GLU A 377 36.87 -36.50 133.37
N THR A 378 37.34 -35.97 134.50
CA THR A 378 36.68 -34.86 135.23
C THR A 378 36.52 -33.61 134.36
N ARG A 379 37.50 -33.34 133.49
CA ARG A 379 37.48 -32.19 132.58
C ARG A 379 36.58 -32.41 131.36
N ARG A 380 36.53 -33.64 130.84
CA ARG A 380 35.64 -34.06 129.74
C ARG A 380 34.16 -33.97 130.13
N THR A 381 33.79 -34.42 131.33
CA THR A 381 32.39 -34.42 131.79
C THR A 381 31.87 -33.01 132.05
N ALA A 382 32.68 -32.12 132.63
CA ALA A 382 32.31 -30.71 132.82
C ALA A 382 32.03 -30.00 131.48
N LEU A 383 32.91 -30.15 130.49
CA LEU A 383 32.77 -29.49 129.19
C LEU A 383 31.58 -30.03 128.36
N LEU A 384 31.23 -31.32 128.50
CA LEU A 384 30.00 -31.87 127.91
C LEU A 384 28.73 -31.22 128.49
N ALA A 385 28.71 -30.87 129.78
CA ALA A 385 27.57 -30.20 130.39
C ALA A 385 27.39 -28.77 129.84
N GLU A 386 28.48 -28.02 129.65
CA GLU A 386 28.44 -26.68 129.02
C GLU A 386 27.93 -26.74 127.58
N VAL A 387 28.41 -27.70 126.78
CA VAL A 387 27.95 -27.90 125.40
C VAL A 387 26.44 -28.16 125.34
N ASN A 388 25.92 -29.02 126.21
CA ASN A 388 24.49 -29.31 126.27
C ASN A 388 23.64 -28.11 126.69
N ALA A 389 24.15 -27.28 127.61
CA ALA A 389 23.49 -26.02 127.99
C ALA A 389 23.42 -25.01 126.83
N ARG A 390 24.43 -24.98 125.95
CA ARG A 390 24.44 -24.14 124.72
C ARG A 390 23.57 -24.71 123.59
N LEU A 391 23.36 -26.02 123.54
CA LEU A 391 22.50 -26.70 122.55
C LEU A 391 20.99 -26.59 122.87
N ALA A 392 20.60 -26.62 124.14
CA ALA A 392 19.19 -26.67 124.54
C ALA A 392 18.28 -25.55 123.98
N PRO A 393 18.71 -24.27 123.89
CA PRO A 393 17.88 -23.21 123.29
C PRO A 393 17.57 -23.40 121.81
N LEU A 394 18.37 -24.19 121.08
CA LEU A 394 18.17 -24.51 119.67
C LEU A 394 17.21 -25.71 119.46
N GLY A 395 16.55 -26.20 120.52
CA GLY A 395 15.64 -27.34 120.47
C GLY A 395 16.34 -28.70 120.29
N ALA A 396 17.65 -28.75 120.50
CA ALA A 396 18.46 -29.97 120.38
C ALA A 396 18.36 -30.87 121.63
N ALA A 397 18.54 -32.18 121.42
CA ALA A 397 18.63 -33.15 122.51
C ALA A 397 20.00 -33.10 123.21
N ALA A 398 20.02 -33.48 124.50
CA ALA A 398 21.26 -33.58 125.26
C ALA A 398 22.16 -34.71 124.72
N CYS A 399 23.39 -34.36 124.39
CA CYS A 399 24.40 -35.24 123.81
C CYS A 399 25.27 -35.86 124.92
N SER A 400 25.42 -37.18 124.92
CA SER A 400 26.28 -37.93 125.84
C SER A 400 27.70 -38.15 125.28
N THR A 401 27.85 -38.20 123.96
CA THR A 401 29.14 -38.37 123.27
C THR A 401 29.47 -37.21 122.34
N VAL A 402 30.75 -37.07 121.97
CA VAL A 402 31.19 -36.02 121.03
C VAL A 402 30.63 -36.25 119.61
N ALA A 403 30.34 -37.50 119.25
CA ALA A 403 29.71 -37.83 117.97
C ALA A 403 28.24 -37.36 117.91
N GLU A 404 27.51 -37.42 119.03
CA GLU A 404 26.17 -36.82 119.15
C GLU A 404 26.23 -35.29 119.02
N VAL A 405 27.23 -34.64 119.63
CA VAL A 405 27.43 -33.18 119.47
C VAL A 405 27.71 -32.81 118.01
N ASP A 406 28.70 -33.44 117.38
CA ASP A 406 29.11 -33.16 116.00
C ASP A 406 27.98 -33.42 114.99
N SER A 407 27.19 -34.49 115.18
CA SER A 407 26.03 -34.79 114.34
C SER A 407 24.86 -33.82 114.54
N THR A 408 24.58 -33.41 115.78
CA THR A 408 23.53 -32.42 116.12
C THR A 408 23.86 -31.04 115.52
N VAL A 409 25.10 -30.59 115.67
CA VAL A 409 25.60 -29.35 115.05
C VAL A 409 25.48 -29.41 113.53
N THR A 410 25.81 -30.56 112.92
CA THR A 410 25.70 -30.76 111.46
C THR A 410 24.25 -30.72 110.98
N ALA A 411 23.31 -31.28 111.73
CA ALA A 411 21.88 -31.26 111.40
C ALA A 411 21.31 -29.82 111.42
N LEU A 412 21.58 -29.07 112.49
CA LEU A 412 21.15 -27.66 112.61
C LEU A 412 21.77 -26.77 111.53
N THR A 413 23.03 -27.00 111.18
CA THR A 413 23.71 -26.27 110.07
C THR A 413 22.95 -26.49 108.75
N ARG A 414 22.58 -27.73 108.42
CA ARG A 414 21.86 -28.06 107.17
C ARG A 414 20.43 -27.53 107.12
N GLU A 415 19.74 -27.44 108.26
CA GLU A 415 18.40 -26.83 108.30
C GLU A 415 18.48 -25.32 108.04
N TRP A 416 19.51 -24.64 108.55
CA TRP A 416 19.78 -23.22 108.27
C TRP A 416 20.14 -22.98 106.80
N GLU A 417 21.04 -23.78 106.22
CA GLU A 417 21.40 -23.74 104.79
C GLU A 417 20.15 -23.88 103.90
N ARG A 418 19.27 -24.86 104.20
CA ARG A 418 18.01 -25.07 103.48
C ARG A 418 17.09 -23.85 103.55
N ARG A 419 17.00 -23.19 104.71
CA ARG A 419 16.19 -21.98 104.89
C ARG A 419 16.70 -20.82 104.03
N GLN A 420 18.01 -20.61 103.98
CA GLN A 420 18.60 -19.55 103.15
C GLN A 420 18.26 -19.74 101.66
N THR A 421 18.44 -20.96 101.12
CA THR A 421 18.07 -21.28 99.72
C THR A 421 16.59 -21.05 99.41
N LEU A 422 15.69 -21.21 100.38
CA LEU A 422 14.26 -20.91 100.21
C LEU A 422 13.97 -19.39 100.25
N VAL A 423 14.70 -18.61 101.06
CA VAL A 423 14.59 -17.15 101.09
C VAL A 423 15.04 -16.53 99.76
N GLU A 424 16.14 -17.04 99.18
CA GLU A 424 16.64 -16.65 97.86
C GLU A 424 15.60 -16.92 96.76
N LYS A 425 15.03 -18.14 96.71
CA LYS A 425 13.99 -18.52 95.74
C LYS A 425 12.74 -17.66 95.84
N ARG A 426 12.29 -17.29 97.05
CA ARG A 426 11.16 -16.35 97.23
C ARG A 426 11.47 -14.99 96.60
N GLY A 427 12.72 -14.51 96.71
CA GLY A 427 13.19 -13.31 96.03
C GLY A 427 13.12 -13.45 94.50
N GLU A 428 13.67 -14.54 93.96
CA GLU A 428 13.66 -14.83 92.52
C GLU A 428 12.24 -14.88 91.93
N TRP A 429 11.31 -15.60 92.58
CA TRP A 429 9.94 -15.72 92.10
C TRP A 429 9.13 -14.43 92.22
N SER A 430 9.30 -13.66 93.30
CA SER A 430 8.60 -12.37 93.48
C SER A 430 9.08 -11.32 92.46
N ALA A 431 10.37 -11.28 92.13
CA ALA A 431 10.90 -10.42 91.07
C ALA A 431 10.31 -10.77 89.69
N ARG A 432 10.33 -12.06 89.30
CA ARG A 432 9.72 -12.52 88.03
C ARG A 432 8.24 -12.18 87.91
N LEU A 433 7.49 -12.27 89.02
CA LEU A 433 6.07 -11.94 89.05
C LEU A 433 5.82 -10.44 88.79
N ALA A 434 6.69 -9.56 89.27
CA ALA A 434 6.63 -8.13 89.00
C ALA A 434 6.97 -7.79 87.54
N ASP A 435 8.04 -8.39 86.98
CA ASP A 435 8.41 -8.22 85.57
C ASP A 435 7.30 -8.69 84.61
N CYS A 436 6.67 -9.83 84.92
CA CYS A 436 5.54 -10.36 84.15
C CYS A 436 4.33 -9.40 84.18
N ALA A 437 4.03 -8.80 85.33
CA ALA A 437 2.96 -7.81 85.47
C ALA A 437 3.26 -6.50 84.71
N ALA A 438 4.50 -6.02 84.73
CA ALA A 438 4.92 -4.84 83.96
C ALA A 438 4.89 -5.10 82.43
N GLY A 439 5.18 -6.33 82.01
CA GLY A 439 5.06 -6.76 80.61
C GLY A 439 3.61 -6.77 80.10
N LEU A 440 2.66 -7.21 80.93
CA LEU A 440 1.23 -7.20 80.60
C LEU A 440 0.72 -5.77 80.35
N ALA A 441 0.89 -4.88 81.33
CA ALA A 441 0.39 -3.50 81.25
C ALA A 441 0.91 -2.74 80.02
N ARG A 442 2.15 -3.01 79.58
CA ARG A 442 2.70 -2.43 78.35
C ARG A 442 1.98 -2.91 77.10
N ARG A 443 1.70 -4.23 76.97
CA ARG A 443 1.00 -4.77 75.80
C ARG A 443 -0.47 -4.35 75.77
N GLU A 444 -1.11 -4.23 76.92
CA GLU A 444 -2.47 -3.67 77.04
C GLU A 444 -2.50 -2.21 76.52
N GLN A 445 -1.55 -1.38 76.96
CA GLN A 445 -1.41 0.01 76.48
C GLN A 445 -1.10 0.12 74.97
N GLU A 446 -0.29 -0.79 74.41
CA GLU A 446 0.00 -0.84 72.98
C GLU A 446 -1.24 -1.22 72.13
N ILE A 447 -2.10 -2.10 72.63
CA ILE A 447 -3.38 -2.44 71.99
C ILE A 447 -4.31 -1.22 71.99
N ASP A 448 -4.50 -0.55 73.14
CA ASP A 448 -5.35 0.66 73.22
C ASP A 448 -4.83 1.80 72.31
N ALA A 449 -3.51 1.94 72.19
CA ALA A 449 -2.89 2.91 71.27
C ALA A 449 -3.14 2.57 69.78
N LEU A 450 -3.24 1.28 69.43
CA LEU A 450 -3.61 0.84 68.08
C LEU A 450 -5.10 1.12 67.81
N LEU A 451 -5.98 0.72 68.73
CA LEU A 451 -7.44 0.86 68.57
C LEU A 451 -7.91 2.31 68.57
N SER A 452 -7.28 3.19 69.37
CA SER A 452 -7.55 4.64 69.34
C SER A 452 -7.22 5.27 67.99
N ARG A 453 -6.04 4.97 67.42
CA ARG A 453 -5.62 5.47 66.09
C ARG A 453 -6.56 5.03 64.98
N VAL A 454 -7.08 3.80 65.03
CA VAL A 454 -7.96 3.23 63.99
C VAL A 454 -9.44 3.59 64.22
N LEU A 455 -9.76 4.32 65.30
CA LEU A 455 -11.11 4.73 65.69
C LEU A 455 -12.05 3.56 66.02
N LEU A 456 -11.49 2.47 66.60
CA LEU A 456 -12.20 1.24 67.00
C LEU A 456 -12.24 1.03 68.53
N GLN A 457 -12.11 2.10 69.30
CA GLN A 457 -12.31 2.05 70.76
C GLN A 457 -13.77 1.76 71.10
N GLY A 458 -14.02 0.68 71.84
CA GLY A 458 -15.36 0.24 72.23
C GLY A 458 -16.09 -0.61 71.19
N ASP A 459 -15.46 -0.97 70.07
CA ASP A 459 -16.00 -1.96 69.14
C ASP A 459 -16.05 -3.36 69.79
N PRO A 460 -17.10 -4.17 69.57
CA PRO A 460 -17.19 -5.52 70.14
C PRO A 460 -16.26 -6.58 69.51
N ASP A 461 -15.74 -6.36 68.29
CA ASP A 461 -14.77 -7.25 67.61
C ASP A 461 -13.73 -6.42 66.83
N PRO A 462 -12.87 -5.65 67.51
CA PRO A 462 -11.99 -4.69 66.86
C PRO A 462 -10.93 -5.36 65.98
N ALA A 463 -10.55 -6.61 66.25
CA ALA A 463 -9.57 -7.33 65.43
C ALA A 463 -10.12 -7.66 64.04
N ARG A 464 -11.42 -7.98 63.94
CA ARG A 464 -12.12 -8.20 62.67
C ARG A 464 -12.25 -6.90 61.88
N GLU A 465 -12.57 -5.78 62.52
CA GLU A 465 -12.69 -4.50 61.83
C GLU A 465 -11.32 -3.92 61.42
N VAL A 466 -10.24 -4.13 62.19
CA VAL A 466 -8.85 -3.82 61.73
C VAL A 466 -8.50 -4.61 60.46
N HIS A 467 -8.78 -5.92 60.42
CA HIS A 467 -8.57 -6.74 59.21
C HIS A 467 -9.43 -6.24 58.02
N ARG A 468 -10.69 -5.91 58.26
CA ARG A 468 -11.61 -5.37 57.25
C ARG A 468 -11.09 -4.04 56.71
N PHE A 469 -10.66 -3.13 57.57
CA PHE A 469 -10.12 -1.82 57.15
C PHE A 469 -8.82 -1.97 56.37
N ALA A 470 -7.92 -2.87 56.77
CA ALA A 470 -6.70 -3.18 56.01
C ALA A 470 -7.02 -3.65 54.57
N SER A 471 -8.05 -4.47 54.38
CA SER A 471 -8.51 -4.88 53.04
C SER A 471 -9.06 -3.73 52.18
N GLN A 472 -9.64 -2.70 52.81
CA GLN A 472 -10.23 -1.55 52.13
C GLN A 472 -9.22 -0.43 51.82
N LEU A 473 -8.08 -0.39 52.52
CA LEU A 473 -7.02 0.62 52.36
C LEU A 473 -6.58 0.80 50.90
N THR A 474 -6.43 -0.31 50.16
CA THR A 474 -6.02 -0.29 48.74
C THR A 474 -7.10 0.33 47.85
N ARG A 475 -8.38 0.00 48.07
CA ARG A 475 -9.50 0.60 47.32
C ARG A 475 -9.68 2.08 47.65
N ARG A 476 -9.52 2.49 48.92
CA ARG A 476 -9.54 3.91 49.33
C ARG A 476 -8.45 4.70 48.60
N LYS A 477 -7.22 4.18 48.53
CA LYS A 477 -6.10 4.82 47.82
C LYS A 477 -6.35 4.93 46.31
N GLN A 478 -6.90 3.89 45.69
CA GLN A 478 -7.27 3.91 44.27
C GLN A 478 -8.37 4.96 43.98
N LEU A 479 -9.42 5.02 44.80
CA LEU A 479 -10.51 5.98 44.62
C LEU A 479 -10.06 7.43 44.86
N ALA A 480 -9.18 7.66 45.83
CA ALA A 480 -8.59 8.98 46.06
C ALA A 480 -7.70 9.43 44.90
N SER A 481 -6.89 8.54 44.32
CA SER A 481 -6.04 8.90 43.17
C SER A 481 -6.84 9.05 41.87
N THR A 482 -7.90 8.27 41.63
CA THR A 482 -8.77 8.50 40.48
C THR A 482 -9.57 9.78 40.61
N LEU A 483 -10.09 10.12 41.80
CA LEU A 483 -10.77 11.39 42.04
C LEU A 483 -9.85 12.59 41.77
N LEU A 484 -8.62 12.59 42.30
CA LEU A 484 -7.63 13.65 42.05
C LEU A 484 -7.31 13.81 40.55
N ASN A 485 -7.13 12.69 39.83
CA ASN A 485 -6.86 12.71 38.39
C ASN A 485 -8.07 13.27 37.60
N LEU A 486 -9.30 12.91 37.98
CA LEU A 486 -10.52 13.43 37.35
C LEU A 486 -10.69 14.92 37.64
N GLU A 487 -10.48 15.37 38.88
CA GLU A 487 -10.54 16.79 39.27
C GLU A 487 -9.47 17.62 38.54
N THR A 488 -8.29 17.05 38.28
CA THR A 488 -7.24 17.69 37.46
C THR A 488 -7.70 17.86 36.01
N VAL A 489 -8.23 16.79 35.40
CA VAL A 489 -8.74 16.83 34.01
C VAL A 489 -9.94 17.78 33.86
N ILE A 490 -10.79 17.90 34.88
CA ILE A 490 -11.88 18.89 34.90
C ILE A 490 -11.32 20.32 34.94
N ALA A 491 -10.31 20.59 35.76
CA ALA A 491 -9.68 21.91 35.83
C ALA A 491 -8.96 22.31 34.53
N ASP A 492 -8.28 21.36 33.87
CA ASP A 492 -7.68 21.58 32.54
C ASP A 492 -8.75 21.91 31.48
N LEU A 493 -9.85 21.14 31.46
CA LEU A 493 -10.98 21.36 30.54
C LEU A 493 -11.71 22.67 30.83
N ASP A 494 -11.95 23.03 32.09
CA ASP A 494 -12.54 24.32 32.46
C ASP A 494 -11.64 25.49 32.01
N GLY A 495 -10.32 25.31 32.10
CA GLY A 495 -9.36 26.26 31.54
C GLY A 495 -9.38 26.35 30.00
N GLU A 496 -9.64 25.26 29.29
CA GLU A 496 -9.84 25.26 27.83
C GLU A 496 -11.17 25.92 27.43
N ILE A 497 -12.24 25.64 28.17
CA ILE A 497 -13.59 26.20 27.96
C ILE A 497 -13.59 27.71 28.18
N GLU A 498 -12.99 28.20 29.27
CA GLU A 498 -12.89 29.64 29.57
C GLU A 498 -12.11 30.39 28.48
N ARG A 499 -11.01 29.81 27.96
CA ARG A 499 -10.24 30.37 26.84
C ARG A 499 -11.03 30.43 25.52
N GLY A 500 -12.09 29.64 25.39
CA GLY A 500 -12.99 29.65 24.23
C GLY A 500 -14.31 30.40 24.46
N ARG A 501 -14.57 30.97 25.64
CA ARG A 501 -15.87 31.56 26.02
C ARG A 501 -16.37 32.61 25.03
N ASP A 502 -15.49 33.45 24.48
CA ASP A 502 -15.82 34.49 23.49
C ASP A 502 -16.42 33.94 22.17
N LEU A 503 -16.32 32.63 21.91
CA LEU A 503 -16.95 31.97 20.77
C LEU A 503 -18.47 31.77 20.94
N PHE A 504 -19.00 31.92 22.17
CA PHE A 504 -20.42 31.78 22.52
C PHE A 504 -20.96 33.05 23.20
N PRO A 505 -21.06 34.19 22.49
CA PRO A 505 -21.50 35.44 23.07
C PRO A 505 -22.97 35.38 23.53
N GLY A 506 -23.18 35.41 24.85
CA GLY A 506 -24.51 35.43 25.49
C GLY A 506 -25.13 34.07 25.79
N GLU A 507 -24.40 32.97 25.57
CA GLU A 507 -24.82 31.59 25.86
C GLU A 507 -23.69 30.92 26.67
N ASP A 508 -23.96 30.35 27.84
CA ASP A 508 -22.95 29.53 28.54
C ASP A 508 -23.10 28.06 28.12
N PRO A 509 -22.15 27.48 27.37
CA PRO A 509 -22.27 26.10 26.89
C PRO A 509 -22.35 25.07 28.02
N THR A 510 -21.79 25.38 29.20
CA THR A 510 -21.77 24.47 30.36
C THR A 510 -23.10 24.42 31.11
N ALA A 511 -24.00 25.38 30.82
CA ALA A 511 -25.36 25.45 31.38
C ALA A 511 -26.44 24.81 30.48
N LEU A 512 -26.06 24.30 29.30
CA LEU A 512 -26.96 23.54 28.43
C LEU A 512 -27.28 22.17 29.04
N ASP A 513 -28.53 21.71 28.89
CA ASP A 513 -28.87 20.32 29.21
C ASP A 513 -28.24 19.32 28.20
N PRO A 514 -28.08 18.03 28.54
CA PRO A 514 -27.39 17.08 27.67
C PRO A 514 -28.04 16.86 26.28
N ALA A 515 -29.35 17.04 26.16
CA ALA A 515 -30.05 16.94 24.88
C ALA A 515 -29.87 18.22 24.05
N ALA A 516 -29.95 19.39 24.68
CA ALA A 516 -29.64 20.67 24.04
C ALA A 516 -28.18 20.76 23.58
N LEU A 517 -27.22 20.28 24.39
CA LEU A 517 -25.80 20.26 24.07
C LEU A 517 -25.49 19.31 22.91
N SER A 518 -25.99 18.07 22.93
CA SER A 518 -25.79 17.13 21.82
C SER A 518 -26.46 17.60 20.52
N ALA A 519 -27.67 18.17 20.60
CA ALA A 519 -28.33 18.81 19.45
C ALA A 519 -27.62 20.11 18.99
N ARG A 520 -26.77 20.73 19.80
CA ARG A 520 -25.92 21.88 19.41
C ARG A 520 -24.62 21.41 18.75
N ILE A 521 -23.98 20.37 19.29
CA ILE A 521 -22.81 19.70 18.70
C ILE A 521 -23.10 19.29 17.25
N GLU A 522 -24.20 18.57 17.02
CA GLU A 522 -24.47 18.05 15.67
C GLU A 522 -24.73 19.17 14.64
N ARG A 523 -25.43 20.24 15.01
CA ARG A 523 -25.62 21.43 14.14
C ARG A 523 -24.32 22.15 13.82
N GLU A 524 -23.39 22.28 14.78
CA GLU A 524 -22.07 22.87 14.48
C GLU A 524 -21.17 21.90 13.71
N ARG A 525 -21.41 20.59 13.77
CA ARG A 525 -20.75 19.57 12.93
C ARG A 525 -21.22 19.61 11.48
N GLU A 526 -22.53 19.65 11.23
CA GLU A 526 -23.11 19.84 9.88
C GLU A 526 -22.52 21.08 9.18
N LEU A 527 -22.35 22.18 9.92
CA LEU A 527 -21.73 23.41 9.43
C LEU A 527 -20.20 23.31 9.28
N ALA A 528 -19.51 22.53 10.11
CA ALA A 528 -18.06 22.33 10.06
C ALA A 528 -17.63 21.42 8.89
N ASP A 529 -18.38 20.37 8.59
CA ASP A 529 -18.03 19.38 7.56
C ASP A 529 -17.98 20.00 6.15
N GLY A 530 -18.81 21.02 5.89
CA GLY A 530 -18.77 21.81 4.65
C GLY A 530 -17.44 22.54 4.40
N PHE A 531 -16.63 22.80 5.44
CA PHE A 531 -15.39 23.58 5.35
C PHE A 531 -14.41 23.04 4.29
N ALA A 532 -14.29 21.71 4.18
CA ALA A 532 -13.35 21.07 3.27
C ALA A 532 -13.73 21.33 1.80
N GLY A 533 -14.98 21.00 1.42
CA GLY A 533 -15.47 21.18 0.05
C GLY A 533 -15.53 22.65 -0.38
N ILE A 534 -15.91 23.56 0.52
CA ILE A 534 -15.88 25.00 0.25
C ILE A 534 -14.43 25.48 0.03
N SER A 535 -13.48 25.03 0.85
CA SER A 535 -12.06 25.41 0.72
C SER A 535 -11.42 24.88 -0.56
N GLU A 536 -11.72 23.64 -0.95
CA GLU A 536 -11.26 23.04 -2.21
C GLU A 536 -11.83 23.79 -3.41
N ARG A 537 -13.14 24.11 -3.40
CA ARG A 537 -13.81 24.86 -4.47
C ARG A 537 -13.27 26.28 -4.64
N ILE A 538 -13.00 26.99 -3.53
CA ILE A 538 -12.31 28.28 -3.58
C ILE A 538 -10.89 28.13 -4.18
N GLY A 539 -10.17 27.06 -3.81
CA GLY A 539 -8.85 26.76 -4.35
C GLY A 539 -8.87 26.50 -5.86
N SER A 540 -9.85 25.74 -6.36
CA SER A 540 -9.98 25.44 -7.79
C SER A 540 -10.34 26.67 -8.60
N ILE A 541 -11.32 27.48 -8.17
CA ILE A 541 -11.70 28.73 -8.85
C ILE A 541 -10.53 29.72 -8.87
N ARG A 542 -9.84 29.92 -7.74
CA ARG A 542 -8.66 30.81 -7.68
C ARG A 542 -7.52 30.34 -8.59
N LYS A 543 -7.25 29.04 -8.67
CA LYS A 543 -6.25 28.46 -9.58
C LYS A 543 -6.64 28.67 -11.04
N SER A 544 -7.92 28.50 -11.39
CA SER A 544 -8.43 28.75 -12.75
C SER A 544 -8.34 30.22 -13.14
N LEU A 545 -8.68 31.15 -12.23
CA LEU A 545 -8.48 32.59 -12.41
C LEU A 545 -7.00 32.98 -12.54
N GLU A 546 -6.11 32.37 -11.76
CA GLU A 546 -4.66 32.62 -11.84
C GLU A 546 -4.07 32.11 -13.17
N LEU A 547 -4.52 30.96 -13.65
CA LEU A 547 -4.18 30.43 -14.98
C LEU A 547 -4.71 31.33 -16.10
N ALA A 548 -5.99 31.73 -16.05
CA ALA A 548 -6.58 32.62 -17.05
C ALA A 548 -5.88 34.00 -17.09
N ARG A 549 -5.55 34.57 -15.91
CA ARG A 549 -4.86 35.88 -15.81
C ARG A 549 -3.39 35.85 -16.26
N ARG A 550 -2.73 34.68 -16.28
CA ARG A 550 -1.37 34.51 -16.82
C ARG A 550 -1.32 33.88 -18.21
N GLY A 551 -2.45 33.39 -18.72
CA GLY A 551 -2.54 32.69 -19.99
C GLY A 551 -2.51 33.66 -21.17
N HIS A 552 -1.51 33.52 -22.04
CA HIS A 552 -1.49 34.20 -23.33
C HIS A 552 -2.48 33.59 -24.35
N GLU A 553 -3.29 32.59 -23.97
CA GLU A 553 -4.13 31.80 -24.88
C GLU A 553 -5.05 32.63 -25.78
N LEU A 554 -5.63 33.72 -25.28
CA LEU A 554 -6.46 34.61 -26.10
C LEU A 554 -5.62 35.39 -27.13
N GLN A 555 -4.42 35.84 -26.74
CA GLN A 555 -3.49 36.53 -27.64
C GLN A 555 -2.93 35.56 -28.70
N GLU A 556 -2.60 34.33 -28.30
CA GLU A 556 -2.21 33.25 -29.21
C GLU A 556 -3.33 32.87 -30.19
N ALA A 557 -4.58 32.78 -29.72
CA ALA A 557 -5.72 32.44 -30.55
C ALA A 557 -6.06 33.56 -31.54
N LEU A 558 -5.99 34.83 -31.12
CA LEU A 558 -6.09 35.99 -32.01
C LEU A 558 -4.98 35.99 -33.06
N ALA A 559 -3.72 35.80 -32.65
CA ALA A 559 -2.58 35.72 -33.57
C ALA A 559 -2.62 34.47 -34.48
N ALA A 560 -3.27 33.38 -34.06
CA ALA A 560 -3.51 32.20 -34.90
C ALA A 560 -4.62 32.48 -35.94
N ARG A 561 -5.71 33.16 -35.57
CA ARG A 561 -6.76 33.55 -36.51
C ARG A 561 -6.25 34.53 -37.56
N GLU A 562 -5.45 35.52 -37.16
CA GLU A 562 -4.96 36.50 -38.13
C GLU A 562 -3.98 35.87 -39.14
N ARG A 563 -3.08 34.99 -38.70
CA ARG A 563 -2.25 34.17 -39.63
C ARG A 563 -3.09 33.27 -40.53
N ALA A 564 -4.11 32.59 -40.00
CA ALA A 564 -5.01 31.77 -40.81
C ALA A 564 -5.86 32.59 -41.80
N ARG A 565 -6.07 33.89 -41.52
CA ARG A 565 -6.72 34.86 -42.42
C ARG A 565 -5.77 35.31 -43.52
N GLU A 566 -4.52 35.63 -43.18
CA GLU A 566 -3.46 35.97 -44.13
C GLU A 566 -3.21 34.80 -45.10
N ASP A 567 -2.99 33.58 -44.58
CA ASP A 567 -2.86 32.35 -45.38
C ASP A 567 -4.05 32.11 -46.33
N LEU A 568 -5.28 32.44 -45.90
CA LEU A 568 -6.49 32.28 -46.70
C LEU A 568 -6.61 33.37 -47.79
N LEU A 569 -6.12 34.58 -47.54
CA LEU A 569 -6.06 35.66 -48.52
C LEU A 569 -4.99 35.39 -49.59
N ASP A 570 -3.80 34.93 -49.20
CA ASP A 570 -2.75 34.50 -50.15
C ASP A 570 -3.25 33.38 -51.08
N VAL A 571 -3.97 32.39 -50.53
CA VAL A 571 -4.58 31.32 -51.33
C VAL A 571 -5.73 31.85 -52.20
N LEU A 572 -6.50 32.85 -51.75
CA LEU A 572 -7.53 33.49 -52.55
C LEU A 572 -6.93 34.22 -53.76
N ASP A 573 -5.89 35.04 -53.57
CA ASP A 573 -5.24 35.79 -54.65
C ASP A 573 -4.60 34.87 -55.69
N VAL A 574 -3.96 33.77 -55.26
CA VAL A 574 -3.44 32.73 -56.17
C VAL A 574 -4.57 32.05 -56.94
N GLN A 575 -5.73 31.78 -56.31
CA GLN A 575 -6.87 31.18 -57.01
C GLN A 575 -7.56 32.16 -57.97
N LEU A 576 -7.67 33.45 -57.62
CA LEU A 576 -8.17 34.49 -58.51
C LEU A 576 -7.24 34.66 -59.73
N LEU A 577 -5.92 34.67 -59.53
CA LEU A 577 -4.94 34.72 -60.61
C LEU A 577 -5.04 33.49 -61.53
N ASN A 578 -5.20 32.29 -60.97
CA ASN A 578 -5.41 31.06 -61.75
C ASN A 578 -6.71 31.10 -62.56
N GLN A 579 -7.83 31.56 -61.98
CA GLN A 579 -9.10 31.70 -62.68
C GLN A 579 -9.03 32.73 -63.82
N CYS A 580 -8.39 33.88 -63.59
CA CYS A 580 -8.11 34.87 -64.63
C CYS A 580 -7.24 34.27 -65.75
N GLY A 581 -6.19 33.53 -65.41
CA GLY A 581 -5.31 32.85 -66.37
C GLY A 581 -6.04 31.82 -67.23
N GLN A 582 -6.88 30.98 -66.62
CA GLN A 582 -7.74 30.03 -67.33
C GLN A 582 -8.74 30.76 -68.26
N LEU A 583 -9.40 31.81 -67.78
CA LEU A 583 -10.36 32.59 -68.57
C LEU A 583 -9.71 33.27 -69.78
N MET A 584 -8.50 33.82 -69.62
CA MET A 584 -7.72 34.39 -70.73
C MET A 584 -7.28 33.30 -71.73
N LEU A 585 -6.84 32.14 -71.25
CA LEU A 585 -6.40 31.02 -72.10
C LEU A 585 -7.56 30.43 -72.90
N ASP A 586 -8.74 30.22 -72.28
CA ASP A 586 -9.93 29.73 -72.98
C ASP A 586 -10.57 30.79 -73.89
N ARG A 587 -10.31 32.09 -73.68
CA ARG A 587 -10.62 33.12 -74.68
C ARG A 587 -9.67 33.00 -75.89
N ALA A 588 -8.36 32.99 -75.68
CA ALA A 588 -7.39 32.85 -76.77
C ALA A 588 -7.59 31.57 -77.59
N ARG A 589 -7.92 30.45 -76.93
CA ARG A 589 -8.25 29.15 -77.54
C ARG A 589 -9.53 29.21 -78.37
N ARG A 590 -10.56 29.96 -77.96
CA ARG A 590 -11.77 30.21 -78.78
C ARG A 590 -11.44 31.08 -80.00
N ASP A 591 -10.77 32.20 -79.78
CA ASP A 591 -10.42 33.18 -80.82
C ASP A 591 -9.50 32.56 -81.90
N HIS A 592 -8.62 31.62 -81.53
CA HIS A 592 -7.75 30.88 -82.47
C HIS A 592 -8.51 29.78 -83.22
N ARG A 593 -9.32 28.97 -82.54
CA ARG A 593 -10.15 27.90 -83.16
C ARG A 593 -11.13 28.45 -84.20
N GLN A 594 -11.74 29.61 -83.96
CA GLN A 594 -12.63 30.26 -84.92
C GLN A 594 -11.90 30.72 -86.20
N LYS A 595 -10.59 30.97 -86.13
CA LYS A 595 -9.77 31.45 -87.26
C LYS A 595 -8.99 30.34 -87.96
N THR A 596 -8.84 29.18 -87.32
CA THR A 596 -7.91 28.12 -87.73
C THR A 596 -8.56 26.73 -87.68
N ARG A 597 -9.78 26.60 -88.22
CA ARG A 597 -10.44 25.30 -88.38
C ARG A 597 -9.76 24.52 -89.52
N PRO A 598 -9.21 23.31 -89.30
CA PRO A 598 -8.54 22.57 -90.36
C PRO A 598 -9.51 22.18 -91.48
N VAL A 599 -9.11 22.43 -92.72
CA VAL A 599 -9.89 22.08 -93.94
C VAL A 599 -10.29 20.60 -93.94
N ALA A 600 -9.43 19.72 -93.40
CA ALA A 600 -9.71 18.30 -93.20
C ALA A 600 -10.99 18.03 -92.39
N LEU A 601 -11.20 18.81 -91.31
CA LEU A 601 -12.31 18.64 -90.37
C LEU A 601 -13.61 19.22 -90.95
N GLU A 602 -13.53 20.29 -91.75
CA GLU A 602 -14.68 20.84 -92.47
C GLU A 602 -15.14 19.92 -93.60
N GLN A 603 -14.20 19.33 -94.35
CA GLN A 603 -14.52 18.31 -95.34
C GLN A 603 -15.13 17.06 -94.67
N ALA A 604 -14.59 16.63 -93.53
CA ALA A 604 -15.15 15.50 -92.78
C ALA A 604 -16.57 15.77 -92.23
N ASP A 605 -16.85 16.98 -91.71
CA ASP A 605 -18.21 17.40 -91.32
C ASP A 605 -19.17 17.37 -92.53
N ARG A 606 -18.72 17.90 -93.67
CA ARG A 606 -19.47 17.90 -94.94
C ARG A 606 -19.78 16.48 -95.45
N TYR A 607 -18.80 15.57 -95.40
CA TYR A 607 -19.01 14.17 -95.77
C TYR A 607 -19.99 13.46 -94.82
N LEU A 608 -19.87 13.66 -93.50
CA LEU A 608 -20.77 13.03 -92.52
C LEU A 608 -22.22 13.51 -92.68
N ARG A 609 -22.42 14.81 -92.86
CA ARG A 609 -23.73 15.41 -93.14
C ARG A 609 -24.34 14.86 -94.44
N SER A 610 -23.52 14.67 -95.47
CA SER A 610 -23.94 14.08 -96.74
C SER A 610 -24.38 12.61 -96.56
N PHE A 611 -23.53 11.77 -95.96
CA PHE A 611 -23.80 10.34 -95.73
C PHE A 611 -25.02 10.09 -94.82
N THR A 612 -25.37 11.04 -93.96
CA THR A 612 -26.45 10.90 -92.97
C THR A 612 -27.70 11.72 -93.28
N GLY A 613 -27.78 12.36 -94.45
CA GLY A 613 -28.94 13.16 -94.85
C GLY A 613 -29.23 14.33 -93.90
N GLN A 614 -28.18 15.01 -93.41
CA GLN A 614 -28.22 16.07 -92.39
C GLN A 614 -28.71 15.64 -91.00
N ALA A 615 -28.74 14.34 -90.68
CA ALA A 615 -29.02 13.89 -89.30
C ALA A 615 -27.85 14.15 -88.33
N TYR A 616 -26.60 14.08 -88.81
CA TYR A 616 -25.40 14.24 -87.99
C TYR A 616 -24.38 15.19 -88.61
N GLY A 617 -23.79 16.05 -87.77
CA GLY A 617 -22.56 16.78 -88.04
C GLY A 617 -21.38 16.21 -87.25
N LEU A 618 -20.19 16.75 -87.48
CA LEU A 618 -18.94 16.32 -86.83
C LEU A 618 -18.39 17.37 -85.86
N ALA A 619 -18.13 16.97 -84.62
CA ALA A 619 -17.34 17.73 -83.66
C ALA A 619 -16.10 16.95 -83.22
N LEU A 620 -15.01 17.68 -82.97
CA LEU A 620 -13.89 17.19 -82.17
C LEU A 620 -14.17 17.54 -80.70
N PHE A 621 -14.11 16.57 -79.81
CA PHE A 621 -14.40 16.75 -78.39
C PHE A 621 -13.13 16.59 -77.55
N GLU A 622 -12.97 17.48 -76.57
CA GLU A 622 -11.83 17.54 -75.66
C GLU A 622 -12.36 17.61 -74.22
N SER A 623 -12.12 16.56 -73.42
CA SER A 623 -12.28 16.61 -71.97
C SER A 623 -10.90 16.69 -71.32
N GLY A 624 -10.78 17.29 -70.12
CA GLY A 624 -9.47 17.58 -69.52
C GLY A 624 -8.57 16.35 -69.30
N ASN A 625 -9.17 15.17 -69.11
CA ASN A 625 -8.48 13.90 -68.85
C ASN A 625 -8.75 12.82 -69.92
N GLU A 626 -9.42 13.13 -71.04
CA GLU A 626 -9.74 12.15 -72.08
C GLU A 626 -8.96 12.41 -73.37
N ASP A 627 -8.54 11.33 -74.04
CA ASP A 627 -7.98 11.38 -75.38
C ASP A 627 -8.96 12.05 -76.38
N PRO A 628 -8.45 12.79 -77.38
CA PRO A 628 -9.30 13.53 -78.32
C PRO A 628 -10.17 12.59 -79.14
N ALA A 629 -11.47 12.87 -79.17
CA ALA A 629 -12.46 12.01 -79.80
C ALA A 629 -13.30 12.76 -80.84
N PHE A 630 -13.41 12.18 -82.04
CA PHE A 630 -14.47 12.53 -82.98
C PHE A 630 -15.82 12.11 -82.39
N LYS A 631 -16.72 13.06 -82.15
CA LYS A 631 -18.10 12.81 -81.74
C LYS A 631 -19.05 13.28 -82.84
N ALA A 632 -20.04 12.46 -83.19
CA ALA A 632 -21.10 12.87 -84.08
C ALA A 632 -22.09 13.74 -83.29
N VAL A 633 -22.40 14.94 -83.79
CA VAL A 633 -23.39 15.84 -83.20
C VAL A 633 -24.72 15.54 -83.88
N ARG A 634 -25.73 15.12 -83.13
CA ARG A 634 -27.10 15.00 -83.65
C ARG A 634 -27.65 16.42 -83.86
N LEU A 635 -28.00 16.79 -85.09
CA LEU A 635 -28.25 18.19 -85.46
C LEU A 635 -29.63 18.74 -85.05
N ASP A 636 -30.45 17.93 -84.37
CA ASP A 636 -31.76 18.29 -83.85
C ASP A 636 -31.77 18.59 -82.35
N THR A 637 -30.98 17.84 -81.56
CA THR A 637 -30.84 17.97 -80.10
C THR A 637 -29.46 18.46 -79.65
N GLY A 638 -28.56 18.78 -80.58
CA GLY A 638 -27.16 19.16 -80.30
C GLY A 638 -26.33 18.06 -79.63
N THR A 639 -26.87 16.85 -79.44
CA THR A 639 -26.26 15.84 -78.57
C THR A 639 -25.00 15.25 -79.21
N HIS A 640 -23.87 15.35 -78.51
CA HIS A 640 -22.60 14.73 -78.88
C HIS A 640 -22.62 13.23 -78.56
N LEU A 641 -22.53 12.38 -79.58
CA LEU A 641 -22.46 10.92 -79.48
C LEU A 641 -21.04 10.44 -79.79
N SER A 642 -20.48 9.59 -78.92
CA SER A 642 -19.24 8.88 -79.20
C SER A 642 -19.45 7.82 -80.29
N PRO A 643 -18.38 7.34 -80.98
CA PRO A 643 -18.52 6.29 -81.99
C PRO A 643 -19.20 5.02 -81.47
N ALA A 644 -18.99 4.68 -80.18
CA ALA A 644 -19.62 3.53 -79.53
C ALA A 644 -21.14 3.67 -79.36
N GLN A 645 -21.64 4.91 -79.17
CA GLN A 645 -23.07 5.22 -79.05
C GLN A 645 -23.80 5.28 -80.40
N LEU A 646 -23.07 5.21 -81.53
CA LEU A 646 -23.65 5.15 -82.87
C LEU A 646 -23.97 3.72 -83.29
N SER A 647 -25.02 3.56 -84.10
CA SER A 647 -25.32 2.31 -84.81
C SER A 647 -24.13 1.88 -85.68
N ALA A 648 -24.00 0.57 -85.97
CA ALA A 648 -22.88 0.05 -86.75
C ALA A 648 -22.71 0.78 -88.11
N GLY A 649 -23.79 0.97 -88.87
CA GLY A 649 -23.77 1.73 -90.12
C GLY A 649 -23.37 3.20 -89.92
N THR A 650 -23.96 3.90 -88.95
CA THR A 650 -23.61 5.31 -88.67
C THR A 650 -22.17 5.48 -88.18
N ARG A 651 -21.62 4.49 -87.48
CA ARG A 651 -20.22 4.43 -87.06
C ARG A 651 -19.27 4.28 -88.24
N VAL A 652 -19.61 3.42 -89.22
CA VAL A 652 -18.86 3.31 -90.49
C VAL A 652 -18.93 4.61 -91.27
N GLN A 653 -20.10 5.24 -91.38
CA GLN A 653 -20.27 6.56 -92.03
C GLN A 653 -19.39 7.64 -91.40
N LEU A 654 -19.32 7.72 -90.06
CA LEU A 654 -18.41 8.62 -89.33
C LEU A 654 -16.94 8.37 -89.66
N ILE A 655 -16.48 7.11 -89.59
CA ILE A 655 -15.08 6.75 -89.85
C ILE A 655 -14.70 7.03 -91.32
N LEU A 656 -15.59 6.71 -92.27
CA LEU A 656 -15.39 6.99 -93.69
C LEU A 656 -15.31 8.50 -93.96
N ALA A 657 -16.19 9.30 -93.35
CA ALA A 657 -16.20 10.76 -93.50
C ALA A 657 -14.92 11.42 -92.98
N VAL A 658 -14.44 11.01 -91.80
CA VAL A 658 -13.17 11.46 -91.22
C VAL A 658 -11.98 11.09 -92.12
N ARG A 659 -11.93 9.84 -92.62
CA ARG A 659 -10.88 9.39 -93.53
C ARG A 659 -10.88 10.15 -94.86
N LEU A 660 -12.05 10.42 -95.44
CA LEU A 660 -12.17 11.17 -96.69
C LEU A 660 -11.82 12.65 -96.54
N GLY A 661 -12.19 13.28 -95.42
CA GLY A 661 -11.78 14.67 -95.11
C GLY A 661 -10.26 14.80 -94.99
N PHE A 662 -9.60 13.86 -94.31
CA PHE A 662 -8.14 13.84 -94.22
C PHE A 662 -7.45 13.49 -95.56
N LEU A 663 -8.03 12.57 -96.35
CA LEU A 663 -7.56 12.27 -97.71
C LEU A 663 -7.77 13.41 -98.72
N GLY A 664 -8.49 14.47 -98.34
CA GLY A 664 -8.64 15.70 -99.11
C GLY A 664 -7.77 16.87 -98.60
N SER A 665 -7.15 16.75 -97.42
CA SER A 665 -6.18 17.74 -96.90
C SER A 665 -4.71 17.38 -97.17
N ILE A 666 -4.41 16.13 -97.54
CA ILE A 666 -3.06 15.74 -97.99
C ILE A 666 -2.81 16.34 -99.37
N GLY A 667 -2.23 17.55 -99.39
CA GLY A 667 -2.03 18.35 -100.60
C GLY A 667 -1.02 17.75 -101.57
N GLY A 668 -1.50 17.16 -102.66
CA GLY A 668 -0.68 16.68 -103.77
C GLY A 668 -1.52 16.34 -105.00
N HIS A 669 -0.92 16.36 -106.20
CA HIS A 669 -1.64 16.06 -107.44
C HIS A 669 -2.01 14.57 -107.61
N ALA A 670 -1.43 13.68 -106.79
CA ALA A 670 -1.76 12.26 -106.79
C ALA A 670 -2.98 11.99 -105.89
N ARG A 671 -4.09 11.54 -106.49
CA ARG A 671 -5.31 11.15 -105.77
C ARG A 671 -5.42 9.62 -105.72
N PRO A 672 -4.94 8.96 -104.65
CA PRO A 672 -4.86 7.50 -104.61
C PRO A 672 -6.26 6.86 -104.64
N PRO A 673 -6.39 5.66 -105.26
CA PRO A 673 -7.64 4.93 -105.29
C PRO A 673 -8.08 4.54 -103.87
N LEU A 674 -9.38 4.63 -103.62
CA LEU A 674 -10.00 4.15 -102.38
C LEU A 674 -10.36 2.68 -102.54
N VAL A 675 -9.85 1.82 -101.67
CA VAL A 675 -10.29 0.42 -101.59
C VAL A 675 -11.16 0.25 -100.35
N LEU A 676 -12.35 -0.31 -100.54
CA LEU A 676 -13.35 -0.58 -99.52
C LEU A 676 -13.62 -2.09 -99.50
N ASP A 677 -13.30 -2.74 -98.39
CA ASP A 677 -13.45 -4.20 -98.22
C ASP A 677 -14.65 -4.50 -97.30
N ASP A 678 -15.73 -5.04 -97.88
CA ASP A 678 -17.05 -5.34 -97.27
C ASP A 678 -17.63 -4.23 -96.37
N THR A 679 -17.31 -2.96 -96.64
CA THR A 679 -17.60 -1.86 -95.70
C THR A 679 -19.08 -1.52 -95.58
N LEU A 680 -19.90 -1.87 -96.58
CA LEU A 680 -21.34 -1.56 -96.59
C LEU A 680 -22.23 -2.78 -96.38
N GLY A 681 -21.67 -4.01 -96.33
CA GLY A 681 -22.39 -5.28 -96.21
C GLY A 681 -23.15 -5.52 -94.89
N SER A 682 -23.30 -4.49 -94.05
CA SER A 682 -24.16 -4.45 -92.86
C SER A 682 -25.08 -3.21 -92.80
N SER A 683 -25.17 -2.44 -93.89
CA SER A 683 -26.06 -1.29 -94.01
C SER A 683 -27.46 -1.70 -94.46
N ASP A 684 -28.49 -1.04 -93.93
CA ASP A 684 -29.83 -1.06 -94.50
C ASP A 684 -29.86 -0.37 -95.89
N PRO A 685 -30.90 -0.62 -96.74
CA PRO A 685 -30.97 -0.06 -98.08
C PRO A 685 -30.87 1.48 -98.15
N VAL A 686 -31.40 2.19 -97.14
CA VAL A 686 -31.39 3.66 -97.12
C VAL A 686 -29.98 4.19 -96.84
N ARG A 687 -29.28 3.64 -95.84
CA ARG A 687 -27.88 3.97 -95.56
C ARG A 687 -26.95 3.52 -96.69
N PHE A 688 -27.20 2.35 -97.29
CA PHE A 688 -26.47 1.87 -98.46
C PHE A 688 -26.60 2.86 -99.62
N ARG A 689 -27.83 3.25 -100.01
CA ARG A 689 -28.08 4.26 -101.04
C ARG A 689 -27.37 5.58 -100.76
N ALA A 690 -27.44 6.08 -99.52
CA ALA A 690 -26.84 7.36 -99.13
C ALA A 690 -25.30 7.37 -99.27
N VAL A 691 -24.62 6.29 -98.85
CA VAL A 691 -23.15 6.19 -98.99
C VAL A 691 -22.76 5.88 -100.44
N ALA A 692 -23.50 4.99 -101.11
CA ALA A 692 -23.25 4.65 -102.51
C ALA A 692 -23.32 5.88 -103.42
N LEU A 693 -24.37 6.70 -103.32
CA LEU A 693 -24.49 7.94 -104.11
C LEU A 693 -23.41 8.96 -103.79
N ALA A 694 -23.04 9.11 -102.52
CA ALA A 694 -21.99 10.07 -102.15
C ALA A 694 -20.60 9.62 -102.64
N LEU A 695 -20.33 8.31 -102.71
CA LEU A 695 -19.14 7.76 -103.36
C LEU A 695 -19.24 7.83 -104.90
N GLY A 696 -20.42 7.59 -105.47
CA GLY A 696 -20.69 7.73 -106.91
C GLY A 696 -20.44 9.14 -107.43
N ARG A 697 -20.86 10.16 -106.67
CA ARG A 697 -20.59 11.57 -106.98
C ARG A 697 -19.08 11.91 -106.92
N LEU A 698 -18.31 11.27 -106.04
CA LEU A 698 -16.84 11.38 -106.02
C LEU A 698 -16.16 10.68 -107.22
N CYS A 699 -16.75 9.60 -107.73
CA CYS A 699 -16.29 8.99 -108.99
C CYS A 699 -16.66 9.85 -110.21
N ALA A 700 -17.90 10.33 -110.29
CA ALA A 700 -18.45 11.08 -111.42
C ALA A 700 -17.79 12.46 -111.62
N GLY A 701 -17.33 13.10 -110.55
CA GLY A 701 -16.48 14.31 -110.64
C GLY A 701 -15.06 14.06 -111.18
N GLY A 702 -14.71 12.80 -111.47
CA GLY A 702 -13.32 12.38 -111.75
C GLY A 702 -12.40 12.46 -110.53
N ASP A 703 -12.96 12.71 -109.33
CA ASP A 703 -12.19 13.13 -108.16
C ASP A 703 -11.40 11.97 -107.52
N ARG A 704 -11.87 10.73 -107.63
CA ARG A 704 -11.17 9.54 -107.12
C ARG A 704 -11.67 8.23 -107.77
N GLN A 705 -10.76 7.29 -108.02
CA GLN A 705 -11.12 5.90 -108.33
C GLN A 705 -11.52 5.16 -107.04
N VAL A 706 -12.62 4.40 -107.07
CA VAL A 706 -13.08 3.58 -105.93
C VAL A 706 -13.19 2.11 -106.36
N PHE A 707 -12.66 1.23 -105.53
CA PHE A 707 -12.86 -0.23 -105.60
C PHE A 707 -13.69 -0.66 -104.39
N TYR A 708 -14.88 -1.22 -104.62
CA TYR A 708 -15.66 -1.89 -103.59
C TYR A 708 -15.52 -3.40 -103.76
N LEU A 709 -14.93 -4.06 -102.76
CA LEU A 709 -14.83 -5.51 -102.67
C LEU A 709 -16.00 -5.99 -101.82
N CYS A 710 -16.82 -6.90 -102.35
CA CYS A 710 -17.93 -7.50 -101.62
C CYS A 710 -18.00 -9.01 -101.86
N PRO A 711 -18.38 -9.80 -100.85
CA PRO A 711 -18.51 -11.25 -100.99
C PRO A 711 -19.88 -11.69 -101.56
N ARG A 712 -20.76 -10.75 -101.94
CA ARG A 712 -22.17 -11.01 -102.31
C ARG A 712 -22.52 -10.41 -103.69
N PRO A 713 -22.98 -11.20 -104.68
CA PRO A 713 -23.39 -10.67 -105.99
C PRO A 713 -24.46 -9.57 -105.92
N GLY A 714 -25.46 -9.74 -105.04
CA GLY A 714 -26.55 -8.78 -104.86
C GLY A 714 -26.13 -7.38 -104.38
N GLU A 715 -24.92 -7.20 -103.86
CA GLU A 715 -24.39 -5.86 -103.57
C GLU A 715 -23.89 -5.16 -104.84
N ALA A 716 -23.30 -5.89 -105.79
CA ALA A 716 -22.91 -5.34 -107.08
C ALA A 716 -24.13 -4.96 -107.94
N GLU A 717 -25.22 -5.74 -107.84
CA GLU A 717 -26.53 -5.37 -108.41
C GLU A 717 -27.08 -4.09 -107.75
N ALA A 718 -27.13 -4.02 -106.41
CA ALA A 718 -27.62 -2.85 -105.70
C ALA A 718 -26.79 -1.57 -105.99
N TRP A 719 -25.46 -1.68 -106.10
CA TRP A 719 -24.62 -0.57 -106.57
C TRP A 719 -24.99 -0.12 -107.99
N SER A 720 -25.32 -1.06 -108.88
CA SER A 720 -25.70 -0.76 -110.27
C SER A 720 -27.09 -0.12 -110.38
N GLU A 721 -28.08 -0.62 -109.64
CA GLU A 721 -29.42 -0.01 -109.54
C GLU A 721 -29.33 1.42 -108.99
N VAL A 722 -28.52 1.66 -107.95
CA VAL A 722 -28.35 2.99 -107.34
C VAL A 722 -27.67 4.00 -108.27
N MET A 723 -26.67 3.60 -109.07
CA MET A 723 -26.04 4.50 -110.04
C MET A 723 -26.99 4.86 -111.19
N GLN A 724 -27.68 3.86 -111.76
CA GLN A 724 -28.65 4.08 -112.84
C GLN A 724 -29.80 5.00 -112.40
N ALA A 725 -30.28 4.85 -111.16
CA ALA A 725 -31.37 5.65 -110.60
C ALA A 725 -31.07 7.15 -110.46
N GLU A 726 -29.79 7.57 -110.43
CA GLU A 726 -29.38 8.98 -110.47
C GLU A 726 -28.50 9.33 -111.69
N GLY A 727 -28.61 8.55 -112.77
CA GLY A 727 -28.02 8.87 -114.08
C GLY A 727 -26.49 8.77 -114.16
N MET A 728 -25.87 7.95 -113.30
CA MET A 728 -24.42 7.75 -113.24
C MET A 728 -24.00 6.44 -113.92
N ASP A 729 -22.76 6.37 -114.37
CA ASP A 729 -22.18 5.14 -114.95
C ASP A 729 -22.24 3.97 -113.97
N ALA A 730 -22.63 2.79 -114.48
CA ALA A 730 -22.65 1.57 -113.69
C ALA A 730 -21.21 1.12 -113.33
N PRO A 731 -20.98 0.57 -112.13
CA PRO A 731 -19.65 0.17 -111.68
C PRO A 731 -19.11 -1.00 -112.52
N ARG A 732 -17.81 -0.98 -112.81
CA ARG A 732 -17.14 -2.11 -113.48
C ARG A 732 -17.02 -3.30 -112.53
N LEU A 733 -17.93 -4.25 -112.64
CA LEU A 733 -17.85 -5.54 -111.96
C LEU A 733 -16.61 -6.33 -112.42
N ILE A 734 -15.89 -6.93 -111.45
CA ILE A 734 -14.79 -7.87 -111.68
C ILE A 734 -15.08 -9.11 -110.83
N ASP A 735 -15.71 -10.12 -111.43
CA ASP A 735 -16.04 -11.35 -110.71
C ASP A 735 -14.81 -12.27 -110.55
N LEU A 736 -14.32 -12.36 -109.32
CA LEU A 736 -13.20 -13.21 -108.93
C LEU A 736 -13.58 -14.71 -108.82
N ALA A 737 -14.86 -15.07 -108.79
CA ALA A 737 -15.32 -16.46 -108.83
C ALA A 737 -15.28 -17.01 -110.27
N ALA A 738 -15.90 -16.29 -111.23
CA ALA A 738 -15.81 -16.63 -112.65
C ALA A 738 -14.36 -16.67 -113.16
N ILE A 739 -13.53 -15.67 -112.82
CA ILE A 739 -12.10 -15.65 -113.20
C ILE A 739 -11.33 -16.86 -112.64
N ARG A 740 -11.77 -17.44 -111.51
CA ARG A 740 -11.16 -18.62 -110.88
C ARG A 740 -11.80 -19.94 -111.31
N GLY A 741 -12.72 -19.94 -112.28
CA GLY A 741 -13.36 -21.15 -112.81
C GLY A 741 -14.20 -21.90 -111.76
N ARG A 742 -14.70 -21.20 -110.73
CA ARG A 742 -15.58 -21.79 -109.71
C ARG A 742 -17.02 -21.56 -110.13
N ALA A 743 -17.83 -22.61 -110.13
CA ALA A 743 -19.26 -22.51 -110.37
C ALA A 743 -19.91 -21.57 -109.32
N GLU A 744 -20.83 -20.73 -109.77
CA GLU A 744 -21.56 -19.79 -108.92
C GLU A 744 -22.41 -20.54 -107.88
N SER A 745 -22.46 -20.01 -106.67
CA SER A 745 -23.52 -20.33 -105.72
C SER A 745 -24.36 -19.06 -105.56
N ALA A 746 -25.55 -19.06 -106.17
CA ALA A 746 -26.45 -17.92 -106.16
C ALA A 746 -27.02 -17.68 -104.75
N GLY A 747 -26.34 -16.82 -103.98
CA GLY A 747 -26.82 -16.34 -102.69
C GLY A 747 -28.09 -15.48 -102.85
N PRO A 748 -29.00 -15.49 -101.87
CA PRO A 748 -30.29 -14.79 -101.98
C PRO A 748 -30.13 -13.26 -102.10
N LEU A 749 -30.92 -12.67 -102.98
CA LEU A 749 -31.02 -11.22 -103.19
C LEU A 749 -31.76 -10.55 -102.02
N ILE A 750 -31.01 -10.04 -101.03
CA ILE A 750 -31.57 -9.41 -99.83
C ILE A 750 -31.74 -7.89 -99.98
N LEU A 751 -30.99 -7.23 -100.88
CA LEU A 751 -31.08 -5.79 -101.13
C LEU A 751 -32.13 -5.44 -102.21
N ARG A 752 -33.41 -5.76 -101.96
CA ARG A 752 -34.50 -5.31 -102.85
C ARG A 752 -35.70 -4.71 -102.13
N ALA A 753 -35.48 -3.53 -101.57
CA ALA A 753 -36.52 -2.63 -101.06
C ALA A 753 -36.03 -1.17 -101.09
N MET A 754 -36.34 -0.44 -102.17
CA MET A 754 -36.29 1.03 -102.20
C MET A 754 -37.68 1.57 -102.52
N ASP A 755 -38.46 1.95 -101.50
CA ASP A 755 -39.58 2.90 -101.66
C ASP A 755 -40.13 3.37 -100.29
N ALA A 756 -39.94 4.65 -99.96
CA ALA A 756 -40.63 5.36 -98.87
C ALA A 756 -40.34 6.89 -98.93
N PRO A 757 -41.26 7.74 -99.41
CA PRO A 757 -41.05 9.19 -99.46
C PRO A 757 -41.39 9.91 -98.15
N GLY A 758 -40.69 11.01 -97.87
CA GLY A 758 -40.99 11.91 -96.75
C GLY A 758 -42.25 12.76 -96.99
N ARG A 759 -43.06 12.96 -95.95
CA ARG A 759 -44.28 13.80 -96.01
C ARG A 759 -43.93 15.29 -95.96
N THR A 760 -44.54 16.10 -96.81
CA THR A 760 -44.47 17.57 -96.76
C THR A 760 -45.42 18.17 -95.71
N PRO A 761 -45.08 19.31 -95.08
CA PRO A 761 -45.97 20.00 -94.14
C PRO A 761 -47.27 20.53 -94.79
N PRO A 762 -48.42 20.46 -94.09
CA PRO A 762 -49.72 20.93 -94.59
C PRO A 762 -49.78 22.47 -94.78
N GLU A 763 -50.78 22.94 -95.51
CA GLU A 763 -51.12 24.38 -95.61
C GLU A 763 -51.70 24.90 -94.28
N PRO A 764 -51.46 26.15 -93.85
CA PRO A 764 -52.01 26.68 -92.58
C PRO A 764 -53.34 27.44 -92.76
N ARG A 765 -53.75 27.70 -94.00
CA ARG A 765 -54.87 28.61 -94.31
C ARG A 765 -56.19 28.13 -93.72
N GLY A 766 -56.81 28.99 -92.91
CA GLY A 766 -58.11 28.73 -92.27
C GLY A 766 -58.05 27.90 -90.99
N LEU A 767 -56.86 27.52 -90.51
CA LEU A 767 -56.67 26.84 -89.23
C LEU A 767 -56.22 27.84 -88.16
N THR A 768 -56.70 27.67 -86.93
CA THR A 768 -56.10 28.32 -85.75
C THR A 768 -54.73 27.69 -85.44
N ALA A 769 -53.94 28.37 -84.60
CA ALA A 769 -52.66 27.84 -84.14
C ALA A 769 -52.79 26.45 -83.48
N SER A 770 -53.84 26.22 -82.67
CA SER A 770 -54.06 24.91 -82.01
C SER A 770 -54.29 23.79 -83.03
N GLU A 771 -55.25 23.97 -83.94
CA GLU A 771 -55.60 22.98 -84.96
C GLU A 771 -54.42 22.69 -85.91
N TYR A 772 -53.60 23.69 -86.22
CA TYR A 772 -52.39 23.51 -87.01
C TYR A 772 -51.29 22.78 -86.24
N GLY A 773 -51.15 23.03 -84.94
CA GLY A 773 -50.24 22.32 -84.04
C GLY A 773 -50.60 20.84 -83.88
N GLU A 774 -51.88 20.53 -83.67
CA GLU A 774 -52.42 19.17 -83.64
C GLU A 774 -52.17 18.44 -84.97
N ARG A 775 -52.45 19.10 -86.10
CA ARG A 775 -52.25 18.53 -87.45
C ARG A 775 -50.78 18.32 -87.82
N LEU A 776 -49.87 19.08 -87.21
CA LEU A 776 -48.42 18.89 -87.29
C LEU A 776 -47.88 17.87 -86.26
N GLN A 777 -48.71 17.43 -85.30
CA GLN A 777 -48.31 16.62 -84.15
C GLN A 777 -47.13 17.23 -83.38
N VAL A 778 -47.19 18.54 -83.12
CA VAL A 778 -46.15 19.28 -82.39
C VAL A 778 -46.04 18.72 -80.96
N PRO A 779 -44.84 18.30 -80.50
CA PRO A 779 -44.66 17.84 -79.13
C PRO A 779 -44.79 19.00 -78.15
N GLY A 780 -45.23 18.69 -76.92
CA GLY A 780 -45.33 19.66 -75.83
C GLY A 780 -44.00 20.34 -75.48
N VAL A 781 -44.08 21.47 -74.78
CA VAL A 781 -42.90 22.16 -74.25
C VAL A 781 -42.38 21.43 -73.01
N ASP A 782 -41.09 21.09 -72.99
CA ASP A 782 -40.38 20.69 -71.77
C ASP A 782 -39.59 21.89 -71.25
N LEU A 783 -40.07 22.52 -70.17
CA LEU A 783 -39.42 23.66 -69.53
C LEU A 783 -38.14 23.27 -68.76
N ARG A 784 -38.01 22.00 -68.33
CA ARG A 784 -36.80 21.48 -67.64
C ARG A 784 -35.75 20.90 -68.60
N GLY A 785 -36.10 20.77 -69.88
CA GLY A 785 -35.25 20.23 -70.94
C GLY A 785 -34.30 21.24 -71.59
N ASP A 786 -33.73 20.87 -72.74
CA ASP A 786 -32.85 21.73 -73.54
C ASP A 786 -33.63 22.86 -74.24
N PRO A 787 -33.26 24.14 -74.07
CA PRO A 787 -33.90 25.25 -74.79
C PRO A 787 -33.67 25.23 -76.31
N GLY A 788 -32.76 24.40 -76.84
CA GLY A 788 -32.66 24.09 -78.27
C GLY A 788 -33.77 23.18 -78.81
N ALA A 789 -34.38 22.34 -77.97
CA ALA A 789 -35.37 21.35 -78.39
C ALA A 789 -36.76 21.96 -78.72
N LEU A 790 -37.05 23.18 -78.25
CA LEU A 790 -38.36 23.83 -78.45
C LEU A 790 -38.75 23.86 -79.95
N PRO A 791 -39.95 23.35 -80.32
CA PRO A 791 -40.48 23.51 -81.68
C PRO A 791 -40.69 24.99 -82.05
N LEU A 792 -40.30 25.39 -83.27
CA LEU A 792 -40.48 26.76 -83.75
C LEU A 792 -41.95 27.22 -83.76
N PHE A 793 -42.88 26.27 -83.73
CA PHE A 793 -44.32 26.49 -83.56
C PHE A 793 -44.64 27.46 -82.41
N TYR A 794 -44.10 27.23 -81.21
CA TYR A 794 -44.43 28.05 -80.02
C TYR A 794 -43.94 29.51 -80.13
N ILE A 795 -42.97 29.77 -81.01
CA ILE A 795 -42.40 31.10 -81.29
C ILE A 795 -43.14 31.83 -82.43
N LEU A 796 -43.78 31.08 -83.34
CA LEU A 796 -44.40 31.56 -84.57
C LEU A 796 -45.90 31.21 -84.70
N THR A 797 -46.60 30.96 -83.59
CA THR A 797 -48.06 30.69 -83.55
C THR A 797 -48.92 31.76 -84.25
N ASP A 798 -48.43 33.00 -84.28
CA ASP A 798 -49.02 34.19 -84.89
C ASP A 798 -48.61 34.38 -86.37
N ASN A 799 -47.73 33.53 -86.90
CA ASN A 799 -47.28 33.57 -88.29
C ASN A 799 -47.02 32.15 -88.83
N LEU A 800 -48.10 31.37 -88.95
CA LEU A 800 -48.06 29.96 -89.36
C LEU A 800 -47.52 29.75 -90.78
N ASP A 801 -47.68 30.73 -91.68
CA ASP A 801 -47.09 30.69 -93.02
C ASP A 801 -45.55 30.76 -92.97
N ARG A 802 -44.96 31.64 -92.15
CA ARG A 802 -43.49 31.68 -91.93
C ARG A 802 -43.00 30.39 -91.29
N LEU A 803 -43.75 29.82 -90.34
CA LEU A 803 -43.45 28.53 -89.75
C LEU A 803 -43.41 27.42 -90.82
N ARG A 804 -44.40 27.36 -91.72
CA ARG A 804 -44.45 26.36 -92.80
C ARG A 804 -43.25 26.42 -93.74
N VAL A 805 -42.80 27.62 -94.11
CA VAL A 805 -41.59 27.83 -94.93
C VAL A 805 -40.36 27.24 -94.24
N LEU A 806 -40.21 27.45 -92.93
CA LEU A 806 -39.10 26.89 -92.15
C LEU A 806 -39.20 25.37 -91.99
N LEU A 807 -40.40 24.82 -91.80
CA LEU A 807 -40.63 23.37 -91.76
C LEU A 807 -40.28 22.68 -93.10
N LEU A 808 -40.59 23.31 -94.24
CA LEU A 808 -40.18 22.85 -95.58
C LEU A 808 -38.65 22.88 -95.76
N ALA A 809 -37.95 23.81 -95.11
CA ALA A 809 -36.49 23.85 -95.02
C ALA A 809 -35.91 22.92 -93.92
N GLY A 810 -36.71 22.01 -93.34
CA GLY A 810 -36.29 21.05 -92.31
C GLY A 810 -36.08 21.63 -90.90
N CYS A 811 -36.31 22.94 -90.73
CA CYS A 811 -36.16 23.66 -89.47
C CYS A 811 -37.40 23.47 -88.59
N THR A 812 -37.40 22.41 -87.76
CA THR A 812 -38.50 22.10 -86.84
C THR A 812 -38.35 22.72 -85.45
N THR A 813 -37.12 22.85 -84.94
CA THR A 813 -36.79 23.34 -83.60
C THR A 813 -35.87 24.56 -83.60
N VAL A 814 -35.77 25.24 -82.46
CA VAL A 814 -34.82 26.35 -82.21
C VAL A 814 -33.37 25.94 -82.50
N GLY A 815 -32.97 24.73 -82.10
CA GLY A 815 -31.64 24.17 -82.35
C GLY A 815 -31.38 23.91 -83.83
N ARG A 816 -32.37 23.40 -84.58
CA ARG A 816 -32.26 23.23 -86.04
C ARG A 816 -32.17 24.58 -86.75
N TRP A 817 -32.97 25.57 -86.37
CA TRP A 817 -32.86 26.93 -86.92
C TRP A 817 -31.45 27.50 -86.72
N ALA A 818 -30.92 27.45 -85.49
CA ALA A 818 -29.57 27.93 -85.19
C ALA A 818 -28.48 27.21 -85.99
N SER A 819 -28.70 25.94 -86.37
CA SER A 819 -27.78 25.13 -87.18
C SER A 819 -27.94 25.33 -88.70
N ALA A 820 -29.05 25.92 -89.15
CA ALA A 820 -29.43 26.02 -90.56
C ALA A 820 -29.50 27.47 -91.09
N ARG A 821 -29.57 28.48 -90.20
CA ARG A 821 -29.68 29.93 -90.48
C ARG A 821 -28.91 30.37 -91.73
N GLU A 822 -27.60 30.12 -91.77
CA GLU A 822 -26.72 30.54 -92.87
C GLU A 822 -27.13 29.92 -94.22
N GLY A 823 -27.54 28.65 -94.23
CA GLY A 823 -28.02 27.97 -95.43
C GLY A 823 -29.41 28.45 -95.87
N VAL A 824 -30.30 28.77 -94.92
CA VAL A 824 -31.65 29.31 -95.21
C VAL A 824 -31.57 30.72 -95.81
N LEU A 825 -30.66 31.55 -95.29
CA LEU A 825 -30.35 32.89 -95.85
C LEU A 825 -29.66 32.79 -97.21
N ALA A 826 -28.63 31.97 -97.35
CA ALA A 826 -27.92 31.78 -98.63
C ALA A 826 -28.80 31.19 -99.74
N ALA A 827 -29.86 30.46 -99.39
CA ALA A 827 -30.87 29.96 -100.31
C ALA A 827 -32.02 30.97 -100.60
N GLY A 828 -32.02 32.15 -99.96
CA GLY A 828 -33.06 33.17 -100.13
C GLY A 828 -34.44 32.78 -99.59
N ILE A 829 -34.51 31.75 -98.73
CA ILE A 829 -35.77 31.21 -98.17
C ILE A 829 -36.35 32.15 -97.10
N LEU A 830 -35.49 32.91 -96.44
CA LEU A 830 -35.83 34.01 -95.54
C LEU A 830 -34.86 35.17 -95.76
N ASP A 831 -35.29 36.40 -95.47
CA ASP A 831 -34.44 37.59 -95.46
C ASP A 831 -33.84 37.87 -94.07
N ASP A 832 -32.76 38.65 -94.01
CA ASP A 832 -32.04 38.95 -92.75
C ASP A 832 -32.89 39.69 -91.72
N ASP A 833 -33.82 40.54 -92.13
CA ASP A 833 -34.74 41.26 -91.23
C ASP A 833 -35.68 40.27 -90.51
N ARG A 834 -36.30 39.33 -91.25
CA ARG A 834 -37.17 38.31 -90.68
C ARG A 834 -36.40 37.25 -89.90
N ALA A 835 -35.15 36.96 -90.27
CA ALA A 835 -34.25 36.12 -89.49
C ALA A 835 -33.92 36.78 -88.15
N SER A 836 -33.56 38.07 -88.15
CA SER A 836 -33.26 38.85 -86.94
C SER A 836 -34.48 38.95 -86.02
N ALA A 837 -35.68 39.18 -86.56
CA ALA A 837 -36.92 39.17 -85.78
C ALA A 837 -37.24 37.78 -85.17
N LEU A 838 -36.92 36.68 -85.86
CA LEU A 838 -37.05 35.32 -85.32
C LEU A 838 -36.00 35.06 -84.21
N GLU A 839 -34.76 35.47 -84.41
CA GLU A 839 -33.69 35.34 -83.42
C GLU A 839 -33.97 36.15 -82.15
N ALA A 840 -34.54 37.34 -82.30
CA ALA A 840 -34.96 38.18 -81.19
C ALA A 840 -36.10 37.53 -80.37
N ARG A 841 -37.05 36.83 -81.01
CA ARG A 841 -38.06 36.02 -80.30
C ARG A 841 -37.47 34.74 -79.66
N ILE A 842 -36.48 34.12 -80.29
CA ILE A 842 -35.69 33.03 -79.69
C ILE A 842 -34.90 33.52 -78.47
N LYS A 843 -34.46 34.78 -78.46
CA LYS A 843 -33.82 35.43 -77.31
C LYS A 843 -34.80 35.56 -76.14
N VAL A 844 -36.07 35.93 -76.38
CA VAL A 844 -37.14 35.91 -75.35
C VAL A 844 -37.27 34.53 -74.72
N TRP A 845 -37.39 33.46 -75.53
CA TRP A 845 -37.46 32.09 -75.02
C TRP A 845 -36.24 31.71 -74.16
N ARG A 846 -35.01 31.97 -74.66
CA ARG A 846 -33.78 31.66 -73.91
C ARG A 846 -33.64 32.45 -72.61
N ARG A 847 -34.13 33.69 -72.57
CA ARG A 847 -34.20 34.51 -71.35
C ARG A 847 -35.24 33.98 -70.37
N PHE A 848 -36.42 33.59 -70.87
CA PHE A 848 -37.49 33.01 -70.06
C PHE A 848 -37.03 31.71 -69.41
N HIS A 849 -36.52 30.76 -70.21
CA HIS A 849 -36.02 29.47 -69.73
C HIS A 849 -34.95 29.62 -68.64
N GLY A 850 -33.96 30.49 -68.87
CA GLY A 850 -32.90 30.76 -67.88
C GLY A 850 -33.35 31.49 -66.61
N ALA A 851 -34.43 32.27 -66.66
CA ALA A 851 -35.04 32.89 -65.47
C ALA A 851 -35.98 31.91 -64.74
N TRP A 852 -36.73 31.10 -65.48
CA TRP A 852 -37.67 30.10 -64.97
C TRP A 852 -36.97 29.01 -64.16
N ALA A 853 -35.79 28.58 -64.61
CA ALA A 853 -34.92 27.62 -63.92
C ALA A 853 -34.40 28.08 -62.55
N VAL A 854 -34.52 29.37 -62.18
CA VAL A 854 -34.18 29.84 -60.82
C VAL A 854 -35.20 29.27 -59.82
N GLY A 855 -34.70 28.55 -58.81
CA GLY A 855 -35.51 27.77 -57.88
C GLY A 855 -36.17 26.52 -58.48
N ARG A 856 -35.85 26.20 -59.74
CA ARG A 856 -36.37 25.03 -60.48
C ARG A 856 -35.21 24.28 -61.16
N PRO A 857 -34.34 23.61 -60.38
CA PRO A 857 -33.17 22.92 -60.92
C PRO A 857 -33.55 21.81 -61.91
N PRO A 858 -32.64 21.42 -62.82
CA PRO A 858 -32.88 20.32 -63.76
C PRO A 858 -33.12 18.99 -63.02
N ARG A 859 -33.84 18.06 -63.67
CA ARG A 859 -34.07 16.72 -63.11
C ARG A 859 -32.73 15.98 -62.94
N VAL A 860 -32.47 15.45 -61.74
CA VAL A 860 -31.29 14.65 -61.40
C VAL A 860 -31.26 13.38 -62.29
N PRO A 861 -30.24 13.18 -63.15
CA PRO A 861 -30.15 12.00 -63.97
C PRO A 861 -29.67 10.81 -63.15
N LEU A 862 -30.28 9.63 -63.34
CA LEU A 862 -29.87 8.40 -62.65
C LEU A 862 -28.37 8.09 -62.80
N ALA A 863 -27.79 8.41 -63.97
CA ALA A 863 -26.36 8.25 -64.26
C ALA A 863 -25.41 9.17 -63.45
N LEU A 864 -25.94 10.08 -62.63
CA LEU A 864 -25.19 10.80 -61.58
C LEU A 864 -25.17 9.96 -60.29
N ILE A 865 -26.33 9.44 -59.88
CA ILE A 865 -26.50 8.57 -58.70
C ILE A 865 -25.69 7.27 -58.85
N GLU A 866 -25.69 6.65 -60.04
CA GLU A 866 -24.85 5.48 -60.39
C GLU A 866 -23.34 5.71 -60.18
N LYS A 867 -22.90 6.98 -60.20
CA LYS A 867 -21.49 7.38 -60.09
C LYS A 867 -21.15 8.05 -58.77
N SER A 868 -22.16 8.32 -57.94
CA SER A 868 -22.00 8.98 -56.64
C SER A 868 -21.30 8.03 -55.66
N PRO A 869 -20.11 8.36 -55.14
CA PRO A 869 -19.47 7.56 -54.09
C PRO A 869 -20.27 7.54 -52.78
N ALA A 870 -21.24 8.46 -52.58
CA ALA A 870 -22.17 8.41 -51.46
C ALA A 870 -23.16 7.23 -51.56
N VAL A 871 -23.48 6.76 -52.78
CA VAL A 871 -24.48 5.71 -53.04
C VAL A 871 -23.81 4.40 -53.43
N SER A 872 -23.34 3.64 -52.42
CA SER A 872 -22.82 2.28 -52.65
C SER A 872 -23.86 1.37 -53.32
N GLY A 873 -23.43 0.48 -54.22
CA GLY A 873 -24.31 -0.32 -55.09
C GLY A 873 -25.42 -1.15 -54.40
N ARG A 874 -25.30 -1.44 -53.09
CA ARG A 874 -26.37 -2.09 -52.29
C ARG A 874 -27.58 -1.19 -52.01
N PHE A 875 -27.44 0.12 -52.22
CA PHE A 875 -28.48 1.12 -52.07
C PHE A 875 -28.92 1.72 -53.40
N LEU A 876 -28.13 1.56 -54.47
CA LEU A 876 -28.39 2.14 -55.80
C LEU A 876 -29.83 1.91 -56.28
N ASP A 877 -30.30 0.66 -56.33
CA ASP A 877 -31.65 0.32 -56.78
C ASP A 877 -32.73 1.06 -55.98
N ARG A 878 -32.60 1.09 -54.64
CA ARG A 878 -33.58 1.75 -53.74
C ARG A 878 -33.51 3.28 -53.79
N VAL A 879 -32.36 3.86 -54.13
CA VAL A 879 -32.21 5.30 -54.38
C VAL A 879 -32.70 5.65 -55.79
N ALA A 880 -32.58 4.74 -56.76
CA ALA A 880 -33.14 4.87 -58.11
C ALA A 880 -34.68 4.81 -58.09
N ASP A 881 -35.28 3.89 -57.33
CA ASP A 881 -36.73 3.81 -57.11
C ASP A 881 -37.26 5.10 -56.48
N LEU A 882 -36.58 5.62 -55.45
CA LEU A 882 -36.93 6.90 -54.81
C LEU A 882 -36.75 8.09 -55.76
N LEU A 883 -35.65 8.15 -56.51
CA LEU A 883 -35.41 9.18 -57.53
C LEU A 883 -36.53 9.21 -58.58
N ALA A 884 -37.00 8.03 -59.01
CA ALA A 884 -38.09 7.89 -59.95
C ALA A 884 -39.44 8.33 -59.35
N SER A 885 -39.72 8.01 -58.08
CA SER A 885 -40.97 8.42 -57.41
C SER A 885 -41.06 9.93 -57.16
N VAL A 886 -39.93 10.63 -57.02
CA VAL A 886 -39.85 12.10 -56.94
C VAL A 886 -39.59 12.77 -58.29
N GLU A 887 -39.79 12.06 -59.40
CA GLU A 887 -39.64 12.58 -60.78
C GLU A 887 -38.24 13.18 -61.12
N GLY A 888 -37.21 12.87 -60.32
CA GLY A 888 -35.87 13.43 -60.45
C GLY A 888 -35.63 14.74 -59.69
N ASP A 889 -36.51 15.15 -58.78
CA ASP A 889 -36.29 16.30 -57.89
C ASP A 889 -35.23 15.98 -56.82
N GLY A 890 -34.11 16.73 -56.84
CA GLY A 890 -33.00 16.54 -55.90
C GLY A 890 -33.32 16.91 -54.46
N THR A 891 -34.16 17.91 -54.24
CA THR A 891 -34.57 18.39 -52.91
C THR A 891 -35.53 17.40 -52.26
N ALA A 892 -36.49 16.90 -53.03
CA ALA A 892 -37.42 15.85 -52.59
C ALA A 892 -36.69 14.51 -52.34
N LEU A 893 -35.70 14.15 -53.17
CA LEU A 893 -34.83 12.99 -52.94
C LEU A 893 -34.13 13.07 -51.58
N LEU A 894 -33.49 14.20 -51.27
CA LEU A 894 -32.83 14.41 -49.97
C LEU A 894 -33.83 14.43 -48.82
N ALA A 895 -35.04 14.97 -49.01
CA ALA A 895 -36.09 14.93 -48.01
C ALA A 895 -36.54 13.50 -47.69
N GLY A 896 -36.82 12.65 -48.69
CA GLY A 896 -37.20 11.25 -48.50
C GLY A 896 -36.08 10.39 -47.88
N LEU A 897 -34.82 10.64 -48.26
CA LEU A 897 -33.65 10.02 -47.63
C LEU A 897 -33.52 10.43 -46.15
N ARG A 898 -33.79 11.69 -45.80
CA ARG A 898 -33.81 12.17 -44.39
C ARG A 898 -35.04 11.69 -43.61
N GLY A 899 -36.17 11.49 -44.29
CA GLY A 899 -37.38 10.85 -43.74
C GLY A 899 -37.22 9.36 -43.46
N GLY A 900 -36.18 8.72 -44.03
CA GLY A 900 -35.81 7.33 -43.74
C GLY A 900 -36.41 6.30 -44.70
N GLU A 901 -36.96 6.74 -45.83
CA GLU A 901 -37.60 5.87 -46.85
C GLU A 901 -36.62 4.79 -47.36
N VAL A 902 -35.35 5.16 -47.55
CA VAL A 902 -34.26 4.19 -47.76
C VAL A 902 -33.67 3.76 -46.42
N THR A 903 -34.25 2.71 -45.83
CA THR A 903 -33.82 2.20 -44.52
C THR A 903 -32.32 1.88 -44.44
N ARG A 904 -31.71 2.29 -43.31
CA ARG A 904 -30.27 2.18 -42.98
C ARG A 904 -29.31 2.96 -43.89
N PHE A 905 -29.79 3.92 -44.68
CA PHE A 905 -28.91 4.91 -45.31
C PHE A 905 -28.32 5.84 -44.24
N GLN A 906 -27.03 6.15 -44.31
CA GLN A 906 -26.33 6.89 -43.24
C GLN A 906 -26.42 8.40 -43.45
N ARG A 907 -26.56 9.17 -42.36
CA ARG A 907 -26.64 10.63 -42.43
C ARG A 907 -25.44 11.28 -43.12
N ALA A 908 -24.22 10.80 -42.87
CA ALA A 908 -23.02 11.24 -43.57
C ALA A 908 -23.08 11.03 -45.10
N ASN A 909 -23.73 9.95 -45.57
CA ASN A 909 -23.93 9.70 -47.00
C ASN A 909 -25.05 10.58 -47.59
N ILE A 910 -26.05 10.97 -46.80
CA ILE A 910 -27.06 11.97 -47.22
C ILE A 910 -26.39 13.33 -47.40
N ASP A 911 -25.62 13.75 -46.40
CA ASP A 911 -24.98 15.06 -46.39
C ASP A 911 -23.89 15.14 -47.49
N GLN A 912 -23.16 14.04 -47.75
CA GLN A 912 -22.27 13.93 -48.92
C GLN A 912 -23.05 13.96 -50.26
N LEU A 913 -24.19 13.28 -50.36
CA LEU A 913 -25.01 13.33 -51.58
C LEU A 913 -25.59 14.73 -51.81
N GLN A 914 -25.89 15.49 -50.76
CA GLN A 914 -26.24 16.90 -50.86
C GLN A 914 -25.07 17.72 -51.41
N ASP A 915 -23.88 17.62 -50.81
CA ASP A 915 -22.65 18.29 -51.31
C ASP A 915 -22.42 18.00 -52.80
N GLU A 916 -22.63 16.77 -53.25
CA GLU A 916 -22.49 16.34 -54.65
C GLU A 916 -23.57 16.93 -55.57
N LEU A 917 -24.83 16.99 -55.14
CA LEU A 917 -25.94 17.55 -55.90
C LEU A 917 -25.88 19.09 -55.98
N GLU A 918 -25.48 19.77 -54.90
CA GLU A 918 -25.19 21.22 -54.90
C GLU A 918 -24.03 21.53 -55.84
N SER A 919 -22.90 20.82 -55.70
CA SER A 919 -21.70 21.01 -56.53
C SER A 919 -21.96 20.75 -58.03
N ALA A 920 -22.96 19.94 -58.35
CA ALA A 920 -23.35 19.61 -59.72
C ALA A 920 -24.52 20.46 -60.26
N GLY A 921 -25.09 21.38 -59.46
CA GLY A 921 -26.15 22.31 -59.89
C GLY A 921 -27.56 21.70 -59.99
N TYR A 922 -27.84 20.63 -59.25
CA TYR A 922 -29.15 19.97 -59.19
C TYR A 922 -29.98 20.38 -57.95
N LEU A 923 -29.47 21.31 -57.16
CA LEU A 923 -30.14 21.95 -56.04
C LEU A 923 -30.02 23.47 -56.22
N ASP A 924 -31.09 24.20 -55.90
CA ASP A 924 -31.13 25.65 -55.95
C ASP A 924 -32.04 26.16 -54.82
N ASP A 925 -31.44 26.62 -53.72
CA ASP A 925 -32.17 27.10 -52.53
C ASP A 925 -32.86 28.46 -52.74
N ARG A 926 -32.74 29.07 -53.93
CA ARG A 926 -33.44 30.31 -54.26
C ARG A 926 -34.93 30.03 -54.45
N PRO A 927 -35.83 30.90 -53.97
CA PRO A 927 -37.26 30.75 -54.24
C PRO A 927 -37.52 30.83 -55.77
N PRO A 928 -38.44 30.02 -56.31
CA PRO A 928 -38.86 30.12 -57.71
C PRO A 928 -39.28 31.55 -58.07
N LEU A 929 -38.85 32.04 -59.24
CA LEU A 929 -39.26 33.36 -59.69
C LEU A 929 -40.72 33.36 -60.14
N GLU A 930 -41.48 34.28 -59.54
CA GLU A 930 -42.87 34.60 -59.89
C GLU A 930 -42.99 35.32 -61.24
N ARG A 931 -44.19 35.27 -61.84
CA ARG A 931 -44.46 35.78 -63.20
C ARG A 931 -43.88 37.17 -63.49
N ASP A 932 -44.08 38.14 -62.60
CA ASP A 932 -43.67 39.52 -62.84
C ASP A 932 -42.15 39.72 -62.68
N ALA A 933 -41.49 38.88 -61.88
CA ALA A 933 -40.02 38.82 -61.77
C ALA A 933 -39.40 38.13 -63.01
N LEU A 934 -40.01 37.04 -63.49
CA LEU A 934 -39.65 36.40 -64.77
C LEU A 934 -39.77 37.37 -65.94
N LEU A 935 -40.89 38.08 -66.03
CA LEU A 935 -41.14 39.08 -67.06
C LEU A 935 -40.10 40.22 -67.00
N THR A 936 -39.77 40.71 -65.81
CA THR A 936 -38.73 41.73 -65.62
C THR A 936 -37.37 41.25 -66.12
N ALA A 937 -36.92 40.06 -65.70
CA ALA A 937 -35.64 39.47 -66.12
C ALA A 937 -35.59 39.19 -67.64
N VAL A 938 -36.72 38.84 -68.25
CA VAL A 938 -36.83 38.68 -69.71
C VAL A 938 -36.69 40.04 -70.40
N LEU A 939 -37.39 41.07 -69.94
CA LEU A 939 -37.39 42.42 -70.52
C LEU A 939 -36.01 43.10 -70.45
N GLU A 940 -35.34 43.05 -69.30
CA GLU A 940 -33.93 43.44 -69.17
C GLU A 940 -33.05 42.68 -70.18
N GLY A 941 -33.35 41.40 -70.36
CA GLY A 941 -32.66 40.50 -71.26
C GLY A 941 -32.82 40.79 -72.76
N VAL A 942 -33.85 41.54 -73.18
CA VAL A 942 -34.18 41.87 -74.59
C VAL A 942 -34.41 43.37 -74.87
N GLY A 943 -34.01 44.26 -73.95
CA GLY A 943 -34.22 45.72 -74.07
C GLY A 943 -33.55 46.39 -75.27
N GLU A 944 -32.59 45.73 -75.94
CA GLU A 944 -31.97 46.22 -77.18
C GLU A 944 -32.86 45.93 -78.39
N GLU A 945 -33.43 44.72 -78.47
CA GLU A 945 -34.36 44.29 -79.52
C GLU A 945 -35.68 45.09 -79.47
N ILE A 946 -36.11 45.51 -78.28
CA ILE A 946 -37.24 46.43 -78.11
C ILE A 946 -36.89 47.84 -78.61
N ARG A 947 -35.71 48.38 -78.24
CA ARG A 947 -35.30 49.74 -78.65
C ARG A 947 -35.02 49.86 -80.15
N THR A 948 -34.64 48.76 -80.79
CA THR A 948 -34.42 48.66 -82.25
C THR A 948 -35.68 48.30 -83.04
N GLY A 949 -36.81 48.03 -82.37
CA GLY A 949 -38.08 47.70 -83.02
C GLY A 949 -38.19 46.28 -83.59
N LEU A 950 -37.25 45.38 -83.23
CA LEU A 950 -37.31 43.95 -83.59
C LEU A 950 -38.35 43.18 -82.76
N LEU A 951 -38.70 43.68 -81.57
CA LEU A 951 -39.85 43.26 -80.78
C LEU A 951 -40.64 44.46 -80.23
N ASP A 952 -41.93 44.22 -80.00
CA ASP A 952 -42.77 45.02 -79.12
C ASP A 952 -42.95 44.34 -77.74
N MET A 953 -43.35 45.13 -76.74
CA MET A 953 -43.61 44.64 -75.37
C MET A 953 -44.73 43.59 -75.34
N GLU A 954 -45.78 43.76 -76.15
CA GLU A 954 -46.94 42.87 -76.19
C GLU A 954 -46.56 41.44 -76.63
N THR A 955 -45.62 41.32 -77.55
CA THR A 955 -45.07 40.04 -78.02
C THR A 955 -44.19 39.39 -76.96
N VAL A 956 -43.42 40.15 -76.18
CA VAL A 956 -42.68 39.60 -75.03
C VAL A 956 -43.65 39.05 -73.99
N HIS A 957 -44.68 39.82 -73.60
CA HIS A 957 -45.71 39.37 -72.65
C HIS A 957 -46.41 38.09 -73.15
N ARG A 958 -46.94 38.11 -74.39
CA ARG A 958 -47.64 36.96 -75.00
C ARG A 958 -46.78 35.71 -75.16
N LEU A 959 -45.46 35.85 -75.30
CA LEU A 959 -44.52 34.71 -75.31
C LEU A 959 -44.31 34.17 -73.89
N VAL A 960 -44.03 35.04 -72.91
CA VAL A 960 -43.86 34.65 -71.49
C VAL A 960 -45.13 33.96 -70.94
N ASP A 961 -46.30 34.55 -71.16
CA ASP A 961 -47.59 33.99 -70.73
C ASP A 961 -47.89 32.64 -71.43
N ARG A 962 -47.46 32.44 -72.68
CA ARG A 962 -47.58 31.15 -73.38
C ARG A 962 -46.64 30.09 -72.82
N PHE A 963 -45.40 30.45 -72.46
CA PHE A 963 -44.46 29.49 -71.88
C PHE A 963 -44.87 29.09 -70.46
N LEU A 964 -45.44 30.01 -69.68
CA LEU A 964 -46.06 29.72 -68.38
C LEU A 964 -47.33 28.86 -68.47
N ALA A 965 -48.07 28.92 -69.59
CA ALA A 965 -49.19 27.99 -69.84
C ALA A 965 -48.75 26.55 -70.17
N HIS A 966 -47.45 26.25 -70.04
CA HIS A 966 -46.85 24.91 -70.17
C HIS A 966 -45.97 24.53 -68.96
N GLU A 967 -46.13 25.22 -67.83
CA GLU A 967 -45.66 24.79 -66.50
C GLU A 967 -46.70 23.88 -65.81
#